data_AF-A0A2M8E7G8-F1
#
_entry.id   AF-A0A2M8E7G8-F1
#
_cell.length_a   1.000
_cell.length_b   1.000
_cell.length_c   1.000
_cell.angle_alpha   90.00
_cell.angle_beta   90.00
_cell.angle_gamma   90.00
#
_symmetry.space_group_name_H-M   'P 1'
#
loop_
_entity.id
_entity.type
_entity.pdbx_description
1 polymer ?
#
loop_
_entity_poly.entity_id
_entity_poly.type
_entity_poly.pdbx_seq_one_letter_code
_entity_poly.pdbx_strand_id
1 'polypeptide(L)'
;MLLKEFRSQAQGLPDLLPWAALIDNGVVLTKSGGLLAGFEFRGPDLDSATKEELAAVSARINAALALDDGWSLHVDAVRRQSPGYPLDGAFPDRTTRLLDDCRRLAHEGDWAGFQSDYTLVLCWHPDRDAAAKAEMLFVDGAHKTGVAERSLNRFNTALAEIESRLAGTLKIRRLVDTVDTETGAVESQLLAHLASCVALASRASFVMGTVPMYLDAVLGQHDFVTGFEPRIDDKTAICIAVTGFPATSFPGILDFLSRLPVEYRWSNRFIFMPVREADKVLGKYRSKWAQKRLSLMNLMRSSQGGGVTHVNADADDMAADAVAAMAEASSGLVRFGYYTSVILLSSANIQPLREAAQYVTKMIANAGFSARVESVNAVEAYLGSMPGNLFANVRRPLVNTLNLAHLLPLTAIWAGPEVHPCPYYPEHSAPLLQAKTDGATPYRLCLHAGDLGHTAIIGPTGSGKSTLLATLVAQHFRYPGAQAFVFDKGYSMFPLVAAAGGQHYDIAGESDNITFCPLGQVDDEAECTWAAEWLESLAELQGVALSPELRKELFRAVNQLAASTDCAEQRTLSNFLLTLQDNRLREALEYYSLRGAAGRLLDAESDGLQADIFQVFELEHLMARGEKIVLPVLAYLFHRLEQRFQGQPTLLVLDEAWIMLG
;
A
#
# COMPACT_ATOMS: atom_id res chain seq x y z
N MET A 1 39.46 37.32 15.76
CA MET A 1 39.53 38.57 14.97
C MET A 1 39.78 38.31 13.48
N LEU A 2 40.57 37.29 13.09
CA LEU A 2 40.86 36.94 11.69
C LEU A 2 39.67 36.40 10.86
N LEU A 3 38.65 35.80 11.48
CA LEU A 3 37.46 35.29 10.76
C LEU A 3 36.49 36.41 10.30
N LYS A 4 36.66 37.65 10.78
CA LYS A 4 35.73 38.75 10.49
C LYS A 4 35.85 39.28 9.05
N GLU A 5 37.01 39.07 8.41
CA GLU A 5 37.22 39.35 6.98
C GLU A 5 36.52 38.33 6.08
N PHE A 6 36.35 37.09 6.55
CA PHE A 6 35.80 35.97 5.78
C PHE A 6 34.35 35.63 6.12
N ARG A 7 33.82 36.10 7.26
CA ARG A 7 32.43 35.88 7.70
C ARG A 7 31.71 37.21 7.92
N SER A 8 30.79 37.54 7.01
CA SER A 8 29.86 38.67 7.18
C SER A 8 28.80 38.35 8.26
N GLN A 9 27.97 39.32 8.65
CA GLN A 9 26.85 39.07 9.58
C GLN A 9 25.69 38.29 8.94
N ALA A 10 25.76 37.97 7.64
CA ALA A 10 24.71 37.20 6.96
C ALA A 10 24.73 35.75 7.46
N GLN A 11 23.55 35.23 7.81
CA GLN A 11 23.36 33.83 8.19
C GLN A 11 23.40 32.95 6.94
N GLY A 12 24.13 31.83 7.01
CA GLY A 12 24.07 30.77 6.01
C GLY A 12 22.89 29.83 6.26
N LEU A 13 22.59 28.93 5.31
CA LEU A 13 21.54 27.92 5.51
C LEU A 13 21.75 27.09 6.81
N PRO A 14 22.96 26.62 7.15
CA PRO A 14 23.19 25.94 8.43
C PRO A 14 22.74 26.75 9.65
N ASP A 15 22.95 28.07 9.67
CA ASP A 15 22.55 28.93 10.78
C ASP A 15 21.01 28.97 10.96
N LEU A 16 20.25 28.67 9.91
CA LEU A 16 18.77 28.66 9.89
C LEU A 16 18.16 27.28 10.21
N LEU A 17 18.94 26.20 10.13
CA LEU A 17 18.47 24.84 10.39
C LEU A 17 18.46 24.51 11.89
N PRO A 18 17.44 23.79 12.39
CA PRO A 18 17.23 23.61 13.82
C PRO A 18 18.05 22.47 14.43
N TRP A 19 18.70 21.60 13.65
CA TRP A 19 19.32 20.36 14.14
C TRP A 19 20.75 20.58 14.62
N ALA A 20 21.12 20.00 15.76
CA ALA A 20 22.46 20.13 16.34
C ALA A 20 23.26 18.82 16.26
N ALA A 21 22.70 17.73 16.80
CA ALA A 21 23.40 16.44 16.91
C ALA A 21 22.41 15.27 16.97
N LEU A 22 22.83 14.09 16.50
CA LEU A 22 22.15 12.83 16.80
C LEU A 22 22.72 12.33 18.13
N ILE A 23 21.86 12.14 19.13
CA ILE A 23 22.29 11.87 20.50
C ILE A 23 21.89 10.48 21.02
N ASP A 24 21.03 9.78 20.30
CA ASP A 24 20.57 8.42 20.54
C ASP A 24 20.04 7.82 19.22
N ASN A 25 19.78 6.53 19.17
CA ASN A 25 19.31 5.83 17.97
C ASN A 25 18.00 6.44 17.43
N GLY A 26 18.09 7.12 16.29
CA GLY A 26 16.95 7.85 15.71
C GLY A 26 16.43 9.02 16.55
N VAL A 27 17.27 9.66 17.38
CA VAL A 27 16.91 10.86 18.17
C VAL A 27 17.87 12.01 17.93
N VAL A 28 17.33 13.11 17.39
CA VAL A 28 18.07 14.35 17.11
C VAL A 28 17.82 15.39 18.20
N LEU A 29 18.89 15.98 18.73
CA LEU A 29 18.86 17.18 19.54
C LEU A 29 18.81 18.42 18.64
N THR A 30 17.87 19.32 18.88
CA THR A 30 17.78 20.61 18.21
C THR A 30 18.62 21.68 18.91
N LYS A 31 19.02 22.72 18.18
CA LYS A 31 19.76 23.89 18.71
C LYS A 31 18.96 24.65 19.78
N SER A 32 17.64 24.51 19.80
CA SER A 32 16.77 25.07 20.84
C SER A 32 16.61 24.16 22.07
N GLY A 33 17.31 23.03 22.13
CA GLY A 33 17.26 22.07 23.24
C GLY A 33 16.07 21.13 23.22
N GLY A 34 15.39 20.99 22.07
CA GLY A 34 14.33 20.01 21.86
C GLY A 34 14.86 18.65 21.40
N LEU A 35 14.10 17.59 21.68
CA LEU A 35 14.37 16.22 21.25
C LEU A 35 13.41 15.86 20.13
N LEU A 36 13.94 15.32 19.03
CA LEU A 36 13.20 15.04 17.80
C LEU A 36 13.38 13.58 17.38
N ALA A 37 12.28 12.90 17.05
CA ALA A 37 12.29 11.55 16.51
C ALA A 37 11.20 11.39 15.44
N GLY A 38 11.42 10.47 14.49
CA GLY A 38 10.52 10.27 13.35
C GLY A 38 10.00 8.84 13.24
N PHE A 39 8.86 8.70 12.56
CA PHE A 39 8.23 7.46 12.18
C PHE A 39 7.85 7.53 10.71
N GLU A 40 8.10 6.45 9.99
CA GLU A 40 7.40 6.18 8.74
C GLU A 40 6.06 5.54 9.06
N PHE A 41 5.02 5.94 8.35
CA PHE A 41 3.70 5.36 8.58
C PHE A 41 2.94 5.16 7.27
N ARG A 42 1.91 4.32 7.34
CA ARG A 42 0.92 4.17 6.27
C ARG A 42 -0.47 4.04 6.85
N GLY A 43 -1.37 4.82 6.29
CA GLY A 43 -2.79 4.80 6.58
C GLY A 43 -3.54 3.58 6.05
N PRO A 44 -4.82 3.42 6.44
CA PRO A 44 -5.74 2.52 5.73
C PRO A 44 -5.89 2.96 4.27
N ASP A 45 -6.22 2.00 3.41
CA ASP A 45 -6.47 2.27 2.00
C ASP A 45 -7.77 3.05 1.82
N LEU A 46 -7.68 4.19 1.14
CA LEU A 46 -8.78 5.11 0.98
C LEU A 46 -9.90 4.52 0.12
N ASP A 47 -9.55 3.79 -0.93
CA ASP A 47 -10.52 3.29 -1.90
C ASP A 47 -11.30 2.08 -1.36
N SER A 48 -10.79 1.39 -0.32
CA SER A 48 -11.48 0.27 0.32
C SER A 48 -12.19 0.63 1.63
N ALA A 49 -11.81 1.73 2.30
CA ALA A 49 -12.33 2.06 3.61
C ALA A 49 -13.72 2.72 3.57
N THR A 50 -14.59 2.28 4.47
CA THR A 50 -15.90 2.91 4.71
C THR A 50 -15.76 4.23 5.46
N LYS A 51 -16.79 5.09 5.39
CA LYS A 51 -16.80 6.38 6.10
C LYS A 51 -16.72 6.18 7.62
N GLU A 52 -17.34 5.14 8.12
CA GLU A 52 -17.36 4.75 9.53
C GLU A 52 -15.97 4.31 10.00
N GLU A 53 -15.26 3.53 9.18
CA GLU A 53 -13.86 3.13 9.46
C GLU A 53 -12.94 4.35 9.51
N LEU A 54 -13.05 5.27 8.54
CA LEU A 54 -12.26 6.50 8.52
C LEU A 54 -12.56 7.41 9.72
N ALA A 55 -13.82 7.49 10.16
CA ALA A 55 -14.20 8.23 11.37
C ALA A 55 -13.61 7.58 12.63
N ALA A 56 -13.63 6.25 12.74
CA ALA A 56 -13.02 5.53 13.85
C ALA A 56 -11.49 5.72 13.88
N VAL A 57 -10.84 5.71 12.72
CA VAL A 57 -9.41 6.01 12.56
C VAL A 57 -9.12 7.42 13.06
N SER A 58 -9.86 8.43 12.61
CA SER A 58 -9.70 9.82 13.04
C SER A 58 -9.84 9.97 14.56
N ALA A 59 -10.83 9.33 15.18
CA ALA A 59 -11.04 9.36 16.62
C ALA A 59 -9.87 8.74 17.41
N ARG A 60 -9.31 7.61 16.93
CA ARG A 60 -8.13 6.97 17.53
C ARG A 60 -6.89 7.84 17.39
N ILE A 61 -6.70 8.47 16.23
CA ILE A 61 -5.58 9.39 16.01
C ILE A 61 -5.71 10.62 16.92
N ASN A 62 -6.91 11.21 17.06
CA ASN A 62 -7.16 12.29 18.00
C ASN A 62 -6.75 11.90 19.43
N ALA A 63 -7.10 10.69 19.88
CA ALA A 63 -6.71 10.19 21.19
C ALA A 63 -5.19 9.96 21.32
N ALA A 64 -4.54 9.45 20.27
CA ALA A 64 -3.09 9.26 20.23
C ALA A 64 -2.33 10.61 20.24
N LEU A 65 -2.90 11.63 19.60
CA LEU A 65 -2.36 12.99 19.54
C LEU A 65 -2.80 13.86 20.72
N ALA A 66 -3.39 13.32 21.79
CA ALA A 66 -3.70 14.06 23.01
C ALA A 66 -2.43 14.35 23.85
N LEU A 67 -1.44 15.00 23.23
CA LEU A 67 -0.15 15.35 23.82
C LEU A 67 -0.26 16.64 24.63
N ASP A 68 0.59 16.76 25.64
CA ASP A 68 0.67 17.92 26.52
C ASP A 68 1.60 19.02 25.94
N ASP A 69 1.84 20.08 26.73
CA ASP A 69 2.72 21.19 26.31
C ASP A 69 4.16 20.73 26.02
N GLY A 70 4.84 21.50 25.18
CA GLY A 70 6.21 21.26 24.73
C GLY A 70 6.29 20.36 23.50
N TRP A 71 5.21 19.69 23.11
CA TRP A 71 5.20 18.87 21.90
C TRP A 71 4.92 19.69 20.65
N SER A 72 5.47 19.21 19.55
CA SER A 72 5.15 19.64 18.20
C SER A 72 5.21 18.42 17.27
N LEU A 73 4.38 18.48 16.24
CA LEU A 73 4.18 17.43 15.27
C LEU A 73 4.47 18.01 13.89
N HIS A 74 5.27 17.31 13.09
CA HIS A 74 5.37 17.51 11.65
C HIS A 74 4.91 16.23 10.97
N VAL A 75 4.06 16.35 9.95
CA VAL A 75 3.62 15.24 9.12
C VAL A 75 3.83 15.63 7.68
N ASP A 76 4.68 14.89 7.00
CA ASP A 76 4.99 15.06 5.59
C ASP A 76 4.33 13.96 4.76
N ALA A 77 3.69 14.35 3.67
CA ALA A 77 3.39 13.48 2.54
C ALA A 77 4.24 13.92 1.36
N VAL A 78 5.23 13.10 0.98
CA VAL A 78 6.17 13.39 -0.10
C VAL A 78 5.71 12.62 -1.33
N ARG A 79 5.15 13.33 -2.31
CA ARG A 79 4.68 12.77 -3.57
C ARG A 79 5.77 12.91 -4.64
N ARG A 80 6.16 11.79 -5.22
CA ARG A 80 7.24 11.67 -6.20
C ARG A 80 6.84 10.78 -7.35
N GLN A 81 7.53 10.89 -8.48
CA GLN A 81 7.36 9.96 -9.60
C GLN A 81 7.59 8.52 -9.14
N SER A 82 6.74 7.61 -9.59
CA SER A 82 6.87 6.18 -9.28
C SER A 82 8.14 5.61 -9.91
N PRO A 83 8.83 4.66 -9.27
CA PRO A 83 9.96 3.94 -9.85
C PRO A 83 9.48 3.00 -10.97
N GLY A 84 9.16 3.54 -12.16
CA GLY A 84 9.00 2.84 -13.44
C GLY A 84 8.16 1.55 -13.47
N TYR A 85 8.28 0.83 -14.60
CA TYR A 85 7.75 -0.53 -14.77
C TYR A 85 8.88 -1.55 -14.53
N PRO A 86 8.62 -2.77 -14.00
CA PRO A 86 9.68 -3.71 -13.69
C PRO A 86 10.32 -4.25 -14.98
N LEU A 87 11.66 -4.17 -15.06
CA LEU A 87 12.42 -4.48 -16.27
C LEU A 87 12.56 -6.00 -16.53
N ASP A 88 12.53 -6.84 -15.50
CA ASP A 88 12.96 -8.24 -15.59
C ASP A 88 11.83 -9.27 -15.45
N GLY A 89 11.74 -10.19 -16.41
CA GLY A 89 10.80 -11.33 -16.38
C GLY A 89 11.24 -12.47 -17.29
N ALA A 90 10.91 -13.71 -16.91
CA ALA A 90 11.33 -14.92 -17.60
C ALA A 90 10.65 -15.12 -18.95
N PHE A 91 9.35 -14.82 -19.06
CA PHE A 91 8.46 -14.95 -20.24
C PHE A 91 9.03 -15.84 -21.36
N PRO A 92 8.76 -17.16 -21.31
CA PRO A 92 9.45 -18.15 -22.12
C PRO A 92 9.04 -18.11 -23.60
N ASP A 93 7.89 -17.52 -23.92
CA ASP A 93 7.40 -17.37 -25.29
C ASP A 93 7.35 -15.89 -25.74
N ARG A 94 7.32 -15.69 -27.05
CA ARG A 94 7.30 -14.35 -27.66
C ARG A 94 6.01 -13.58 -27.38
N THR A 95 4.88 -14.26 -27.17
CA THR A 95 3.56 -13.65 -27.05
C THR A 95 3.39 -13.05 -25.67
N THR A 96 3.68 -13.81 -24.61
CA THR A 96 3.63 -13.28 -23.24
C THR A 96 4.68 -12.19 -23.02
N ARG A 97 5.87 -12.34 -23.62
CA ARG A 97 6.89 -11.28 -23.70
C ARG A 97 6.35 -9.99 -24.34
N LEU A 98 5.77 -10.10 -25.54
CA LEU A 98 5.24 -8.95 -26.28
C LEU A 98 4.10 -8.26 -25.52
N LEU A 99 3.24 -9.03 -24.86
CA LEU A 99 2.19 -8.48 -24.00
C LEU A 99 2.81 -7.66 -22.86
N ASP A 100 3.86 -8.15 -22.20
CA ASP A 100 4.57 -7.39 -21.17
C ASP A 100 5.29 -6.14 -21.73
N ASP A 101 5.94 -6.23 -22.89
CA ASP A 101 6.60 -5.09 -23.54
C ASP A 101 5.60 -3.98 -23.89
N CYS A 102 4.42 -4.33 -24.42
CA CYS A 102 3.34 -3.38 -24.67
C CYS A 102 2.84 -2.73 -23.38
N ARG A 103 2.75 -3.49 -22.29
CA ARG A 103 2.39 -2.95 -20.97
C ARG A 103 3.46 -2.01 -20.45
N ARG A 104 4.73 -2.38 -20.57
CA ARG A 104 5.88 -1.54 -20.20
C ARG A 104 5.82 -0.21 -20.91
N LEU A 105 5.67 -0.20 -22.23
CA LEU A 105 5.54 1.03 -23.03
C LEU A 105 4.33 1.89 -22.60
N ALA A 106 3.23 1.27 -22.16
CA ALA A 106 2.04 1.98 -21.70
C ALA A 106 2.16 2.56 -20.27
N HIS A 107 3.13 2.07 -19.48
CA HIS A 107 3.37 2.50 -18.09
C HIS A 107 4.68 3.28 -17.92
N GLU A 108 5.60 3.23 -18.88
CA GLU A 108 6.81 4.07 -18.91
C GLU A 108 6.54 5.46 -19.52
N GLY A 109 7.40 6.43 -19.21
CA GLY A 109 7.28 7.82 -19.66
C GLY A 109 6.35 8.67 -18.78
N ASP A 110 5.52 9.51 -19.40
CA ASP A 110 4.58 10.43 -18.72
C ASP A 110 3.51 9.71 -17.85
N TRP A 111 3.42 8.38 -17.98
CA TRP A 111 2.42 7.53 -17.34
C TRP A 111 2.95 6.66 -16.19
N ALA A 112 4.22 6.82 -15.80
CA ALA A 112 4.79 6.10 -14.64
C ALA A 112 4.01 6.34 -13.35
N GLY A 113 3.28 7.46 -13.29
CA GLY A 113 2.50 7.86 -12.14
C GLY A 113 3.40 8.31 -10.99
N PHE A 114 2.82 8.37 -9.80
CA PHE A 114 3.39 8.99 -8.62
C PHE A 114 3.06 8.13 -7.40
N GLN A 115 3.98 8.05 -6.46
CA GLN A 115 3.74 7.44 -5.17
C GLN A 115 4.05 8.43 -4.05
N SER A 116 3.45 8.19 -2.89
CA SER A 116 3.58 9.06 -1.73
C SER A 116 4.21 8.29 -0.58
N ASP A 117 5.25 8.87 0.01
CA ASP A 117 5.85 8.41 1.25
C ASP A 117 5.37 9.31 2.40
N TYR A 118 5.06 8.73 3.56
CA TYR A 118 4.50 9.46 4.70
C TYR A 118 5.41 9.37 5.91
N THR A 119 5.77 10.52 6.47
CA THR A 119 6.65 10.61 7.63
C THR A 119 6.02 11.49 8.70
N LEU A 120 6.02 11.01 9.94
CA LEU A 120 5.57 11.72 11.12
C LEU A 120 6.78 11.98 12.02
N VAL A 121 7.04 13.24 12.34
CA VAL A 121 8.13 13.66 13.23
C VAL A 121 7.56 14.36 14.44
N LEU A 122 7.91 13.86 15.63
CA LEU A 122 7.58 14.48 16.90
C LEU A 122 8.81 15.18 17.45
N CYS A 123 8.60 16.40 17.93
CA CYS A 123 9.63 17.15 18.64
C CYS A 123 9.08 17.62 19.99
N TRP A 124 9.80 17.29 21.06
CA TRP A 124 9.46 17.67 22.43
C TRP A 124 10.51 18.63 23.00
N HIS A 125 10.03 19.74 23.56
CA HIS A 125 10.85 20.74 24.25
C HIS A 125 10.64 20.60 25.77
N PRO A 126 11.65 20.12 26.52
CA PRO A 126 11.53 19.86 27.95
C PRO A 126 11.24 21.10 28.82
N ASP A 127 11.63 22.30 28.35
CA ASP A 127 11.49 23.60 29.02
C ASP A 127 11.39 24.71 27.95
N ARG A 128 10.31 25.51 27.90
CA ARG A 128 10.17 26.64 26.93
C ARG A 128 11.25 27.74 27.12
N ASP A 129 11.81 27.86 28.33
CA ASP A 129 12.85 28.85 28.68
C ASP A 129 14.29 28.29 28.57
N ALA A 130 14.48 27.05 28.10
CA ALA A 130 15.78 26.38 28.08
C ALA A 130 16.68 26.71 26.89
N ALA A 131 16.31 27.66 26.02
CA ALA A 131 17.22 28.16 24.98
C ALA A 131 18.57 28.63 25.57
N ALA A 132 18.56 29.18 26.80
CA ALA A 132 19.78 29.57 27.52
C ALA A 132 20.57 28.40 28.15
N LYS A 133 20.02 27.17 28.17
CA LYS A 133 20.66 25.96 28.75
C LYS A 133 21.23 25.02 27.69
N ALA A 134 20.90 25.19 26.41
CA ALA A 134 21.46 24.36 25.32
C ALA A 134 22.99 24.50 25.21
N GLU A 135 23.52 25.72 25.41
CA GLU A 135 24.98 25.97 25.52
C GLU A 135 25.61 25.25 26.73
N MET A 136 24.86 25.06 27.83
CA MET A 136 25.40 24.47 29.07
C MET A 136 25.50 22.93 29.05
N LEU A 137 24.88 22.26 28.07
CA LEU A 137 25.05 20.80 27.87
C LEU A 137 26.42 20.45 27.28
N PHE A 138 27.05 21.41 26.57
CA PHE A 138 28.35 21.22 25.92
C PHE A 138 29.55 21.68 26.78
N VAL A 139 29.33 22.36 27.91
CA VAL A 139 30.41 23.09 28.62
C VAL A 139 30.84 22.52 29.98
N ASP A 140 30.04 21.74 30.72
CA ASP A 140 30.44 21.28 32.07
C ASP A 140 30.31 19.76 32.33
N GLY A 141 31.45 19.08 32.36
CA GLY A 141 31.60 17.62 32.39
C GLY A 141 31.62 16.92 33.76
N ALA A 142 30.86 17.34 34.79
CA ALA A 142 30.91 16.59 36.06
C ALA A 142 29.64 16.49 36.92
N HIS A 143 28.58 17.31 36.72
CA HIS A 143 27.43 17.30 37.65
C HIS A 143 26.02 17.33 37.02
N LYS A 144 25.88 17.27 35.68
CA LYS A 144 24.56 17.46 35.00
C LYS A 144 24.11 16.33 34.07
N THR A 145 24.87 15.24 33.93
CA THR A 145 24.53 14.07 33.08
C THR A 145 23.13 13.50 33.38
N GLY A 146 22.73 13.44 34.64
CA GLY A 146 21.44 12.86 35.03
C GLY A 146 20.19 13.64 34.59
N VAL A 147 20.26 14.94 34.27
CA VAL A 147 19.09 15.70 33.78
C VAL A 147 18.83 15.39 32.30
N ALA A 148 19.88 15.39 31.48
CA ALA A 148 19.79 15.09 30.05
C ALA A 148 19.30 13.66 29.82
N GLU A 149 19.90 12.71 30.55
CA GLU A 149 19.51 11.29 30.50
C GLU A 149 18.06 11.07 30.95
N ARG A 150 17.59 11.76 32.00
CA ARG A 150 16.18 11.72 32.42
C ARG A 150 15.24 12.28 31.36
N SER A 151 15.59 13.39 30.71
CA SER A 151 14.79 13.97 29.63
C SER A 151 14.73 13.04 28.42
N LEU A 152 15.86 12.45 28.02
CA LEU A 152 15.92 11.48 26.93
C LEU A 152 15.09 10.23 27.24
N ASN A 153 15.23 9.67 28.44
CA ASN A 153 14.43 8.51 28.87
C ASN A 153 12.93 8.84 28.87
N ARG A 154 12.52 10.00 29.39
CA ARG A 154 11.13 10.45 29.36
C ARG A 154 10.62 10.60 27.92
N PHE A 155 11.42 11.16 27.03
CA PHE A 155 11.08 11.30 25.62
C PHE A 155 10.90 9.93 24.96
N ASN A 156 11.83 9.00 25.16
CA ASN A 156 11.75 7.65 24.63
C ASN A 156 10.55 6.86 25.17
N THR A 157 10.21 6.98 26.47
CA THR A 157 8.99 6.40 27.04
C THR A 157 7.74 6.97 26.38
N ALA A 158 7.66 8.30 26.25
CA ALA A 158 6.52 8.95 25.59
C ALA A 158 6.38 8.53 24.12
N LEU A 159 7.49 8.41 23.39
CA LEU A 159 7.48 7.93 22.00
C LEU A 159 6.97 6.49 21.89
N ALA A 160 7.39 5.59 22.78
CA ALA A 160 6.92 4.21 22.78
C ALA A 160 5.42 4.12 23.07
N GLU A 161 4.89 4.96 23.97
CA GLU A 161 3.45 5.04 24.23
C GLU A 161 2.69 5.57 23.01
N ILE A 162 3.20 6.60 22.34
CA ILE A 162 2.58 7.17 21.14
C ILE A 162 2.59 6.15 20.00
N GLU A 163 3.72 5.49 19.77
CA GLU A 163 3.87 4.42 18.78
C GLU A 163 2.86 3.31 19.03
N SER A 164 2.74 2.84 20.27
CA SER A 164 1.77 1.80 20.65
C SER A 164 0.32 2.21 20.35
N ARG A 165 -0.06 3.47 20.64
CA ARG A 165 -1.40 3.99 20.35
C ARG A 165 -1.65 4.11 18.84
N LEU A 166 -0.65 4.56 18.07
CA LEU A 166 -0.75 4.73 16.62
C LEU A 166 -0.74 3.39 15.88
N ALA A 167 0.04 2.40 16.33
CA ALA A 167 0.16 1.08 15.70
C ALA A 167 -1.16 0.30 15.65
N GLY A 168 -2.12 0.60 16.54
CA GLY A 168 -3.46 0.03 16.49
C GLY A 168 -4.34 0.56 15.35
N THR A 169 -3.85 1.54 14.57
CA THR A 169 -4.62 2.20 13.50
C THR A 169 -3.79 2.39 12.21
N LEU A 170 -2.49 2.64 12.35
CA LEU A 170 -1.55 2.86 11.25
C LEU A 170 -0.51 1.76 11.23
N LYS A 171 -0.06 1.36 10.03
CA LYS A 171 1.21 0.62 9.91
C LYS A 171 2.33 1.61 10.13
N ILE A 172 2.95 1.60 11.30
CA ILE A 172 3.96 2.58 11.71
C ILE A 172 5.28 1.88 12.04
N ARG A 173 6.40 2.53 11.71
CA ARG A 173 7.75 2.07 11.98
C ARG A 173 8.63 3.24 12.39
N ARG A 174 9.33 3.12 13.51
CA ARG A 174 10.29 4.14 13.97
C ARG A 174 11.48 4.26 13.00
N LEU A 175 11.90 5.50 12.73
CA LEU A 175 13.08 5.82 11.92
C LEU A 175 14.36 5.66 12.76
N VAL A 176 14.75 4.40 12.96
CA VAL A 176 15.99 4.01 13.66
C VAL A 176 17.13 3.82 12.67
N ASP A 177 18.35 3.88 13.19
CA ASP A 177 19.59 3.69 12.45
C ASP A 177 19.84 2.20 12.19
N THR A 178 20.38 1.88 11.01
CA THR A 178 20.72 0.51 10.59
C THR A 178 22.22 0.37 10.39
N VAL A 179 22.78 -0.79 10.75
CA VAL A 179 24.21 -1.07 10.60
C VAL A 179 24.40 -2.06 9.47
N ASP A 180 25.18 -1.68 8.47
CA ASP A 180 25.64 -2.58 7.42
C ASP A 180 26.61 -3.61 8.04
N THR A 181 26.27 -4.90 7.90
CA THR A 181 27.03 -6.01 8.48
C THR A 181 28.40 -6.23 7.83
N GLU A 182 28.59 -5.81 6.58
CA GLU A 182 29.83 -5.98 5.84
C GLU A 182 30.77 -4.79 6.04
N THR A 183 30.24 -3.56 5.98
CA THR A 183 31.06 -2.34 6.02
C THR A 183 31.14 -1.70 7.40
N GLY A 184 30.22 -2.04 8.32
CA GLY A 184 30.06 -1.38 9.61
C GLY A 184 29.52 0.05 9.51
N ALA A 185 29.14 0.50 8.31
CA ALA A 185 28.56 1.81 8.09
C ALA A 185 27.19 1.92 8.78
N VAL A 186 26.93 3.06 9.41
CA VAL A 186 25.65 3.34 10.06
C VAL A 186 24.81 4.21 9.12
N GLU A 187 23.70 3.68 8.64
CA GLU A 187 22.73 4.43 7.86
C GLU A 187 21.65 5.00 8.76
N SER A 188 21.43 6.32 8.71
CA SER A 188 20.41 6.97 9.52
C SER A 188 19.17 7.30 8.72
N GLN A 189 18.10 6.59 9.05
CA GLN A 189 16.79 6.79 8.45
C GLN A 189 16.21 8.18 8.81
N LEU A 190 16.40 8.66 10.03
CA LEU A 190 15.92 9.99 10.41
C LEU A 190 16.68 11.09 9.66
N LEU A 191 18.02 11.02 9.61
CA LEU A 191 18.81 12.03 8.92
C LEU A 191 18.55 12.05 7.41
N ALA A 192 18.30 10.89 6.78
CA ALA A 192 17.85 10.79 5.40
C ALA A 192 16.57 11.62 5.13
N HIS A 193 15.59 11.55 6.03
CA HIS A 193 14.37 12.35 5.93
C HIS A 193 14.64 13.86 6.16
N LEU A 194 15.48 14.22 7.13
CA LEU A 194 15.82 15.63 7.36
C LEU A 194 16.59 16.23 6.17
N ALA A 195 17.53 15.47 5.58
CA ALA A 195 18.23 15.85 4.35
C ALA A 195 17.25 16.08 3.19
N SER A 196 16.29 15.15 3.01
CA SER A 196 15.27 15.28 1.95
C SER A 196 14.37 16.51 2.15
N CYS A 197 14.11 16.89 3.41
CA CYS A 197 13.39 18.12 3.75
C CYS A 197 14.14 19.38 3.30
N VAL A 198 15.47 19.42 3.51
CA VAL A 198 16.33 20.54 3.08
C VAL A 198 16.39 20.62 1.56
N ALA A 199 16.73 19.51 0.90
CA ALA A 199 16.96 19.47 -0.54
C ALA A 199 15.66 19.52 -1.39
N LEU A 200 14.48 19.40 -0.77
CA LEU A 200 13.19 19.20 -1.44
C LEU A 200 13.27 18.08 -2.49
N ALA A 201 13.92 16.99 -2.12
CA ALA A 201 14.22 15.86 -2.99
C ALA A 201 13.65 14.56 -2.42
N SER A 202 13.68 13.50 -3.24
CA SER A 202 13.38 12.15 -2.76
C SER A 202 14.39 11.74 -1.69
N ARG A 203 13.90 10.99 -0.70
CA ARG A 203 14.75 10.45 0.37
C ARG A 203 15.75 9.46 -0.21
N ALA A 204 17.03 9.70 0.05
CA ALA A 204 18.12 8.80 -0.29
C ALA A 204 18.72 8.18 0.98
N SER A 205 19.52 7.11 0.83
CA SER A 205 20.32 6.61 1.96
C SER A 205 21.23 7.72 2.49
N PHE A 206 21.37 7.78 3.82
CA PHE A 206 22.23 8.73 4.50
C PHE A 206 23.19 7.98 5.40
N VAL A 207 24.44 7.86 4.96
CA VAL A 207 25.51 7.25 5.76
C VAL A 207 26.02 8.28 6.77
N MET A 208 25.97 7.91 8.04
CA MET A 208 26.37 8.76 9.15
C MET A 208 27.89 8.90 9.24
N GLY A 209 28.36 10.11 9.51
CA GLY A 209 29.75 10.35 9.87
C GLY A 209 30.10 9.77 11.24
N THR A 210 31.39 9.54 11.51
CA THR A 210 31.87 8.96 12.78
C THR A 210 31.44 9.74 14.03
N VAL A 211 31.23 11.06 13.88
CA VAL A 211 30.72 11.93 14.94
C VAL A 211 29.45 12.61 14.40
N PRO A 212 28.25 12.23 14.86
CA PRO A 212 27.00 12.76 14.32
C PRO A 212 26.61 14.10 14.98
N MET A 213 27.49 15.09 14.86
CA MET A 213 27.32 16.46 15.35
C MET A 213 27.39 17.48 14.21
N TYR A 214 26.98 18.71 14.51
CA TYR A 214 26.91 19.81 13.52
C TYR A 214 25.98 19.45 12.36
N LEU A 215 24.86 18.81 12.69
CA LEU A 215 23.90 18.32 11.69
C LEU A 215 23.33 19.43 10.82
N ASP A 216 23.24 20.65 11.34
CA ASP A 216 22.93 21.83 10.55
C ASP A 216 23.93 22.07 9.41
N ALA A 217 25.22 21.91 9.67
CA ALA A 217 26.27 22.08 8.66
C ALA A 217 26.38 20.85 7.75
N VAL A 218 26.10 19.64 8.25
CA VAL A 218 26.14 18.41 7.46
C VAL A 218 24.94 18.31 6.51
N LEU A 219 23.73 18.62 6.99
CA LEU A 219 22.50 18.57 6.21
C LEU A 219 22.27 19.86 5.40
N GLY A 220 22.88 20.98 5.81
CA GLY A 220 22.74 22.29 5.18
C GLY A 220 23.80 22.60 4.12
N GLN A 221 24.46 21.59 3.54
CA GLN A 221 25.48 21.74 2.49
C GLN A 221 24.88 22.05 1.12
N HIS A 222 23.98 23.04 1.09
CA HIS A 222 23.24 23.45 -0.10
C HIS A 222 23.36 24.96 -0.29
N ASP A 223 23.44 25.39 -1.56
CA ASP A 223 23.39 26.81 -1.89
C ASP A 223 21.96 27.31 -1.67
N PHE A 224 21.79 28.25 -0.75
CA PHE A 224 20.47 28.82 -0.45
C PHE A 224 20.39 30.29 -0.86
N VAL A 225 19.54 30.56 -1.84
CA VAL A 225 19.25 31.94 -2.29
C VAL A 225 17.86 32.33 -1.78
N THR A 226 17.84 33.36 -0.93
CA THR A 226 16.58 33.94 -0.41
C THR A 226 15.88 34.81 -1.46
N GLY A 227 14.57 34.96 -1.34
CA GLY A 227 13.78 35.85 -2.21
C GLY A 227 12.30 35.48 -2.17
N PHE A 228 11.53 36.01 -3.13
CA PHE A 228 10.11 35.65 -3.28
C PHE A 228 9.91 34.24 -3.83
N GLU A 229 10.91 33.71 -4.53
CA GLU A 229 10.98 32.33 -4.99
C GLU A 229 12.36 31.81 -4.51
N PRO A 230 12.47 31.25 -3.29
CA PRO A 230 13.74 30.78 -2.75
C PRO A 230 14.31 29.65 -3.63
N ARG A 231 15.63 29.58 -3.73
CA ARG A 231 16.33 28.55 -4.50
C ARG A 231 17.24 27.72 -3.59
N ILE A 232 17.15 26.41 -3.71
CA ILE A 232 18.04 25.43 -3.08
C ILE A 232 18.82 24.78 -4.20
N ASP A 233 20.14 24.98 -4.21
CA ASP A 233 21.03 24.64 -5.31
C ASP A 233 20.54 25.21 -6.64
N ASP A 234 20.19 24.35 -7.60
CA ASP A 234 19.66 24.66 -8.92
C ASP A 234 18.12 24.66 -8.97
N LYS A 235 17.43 24.30 -7.88
CA LYS A 235 15.97 24.16 -7.84
C LYS A 235 15.29 25.37 -7.23
N THR A 236 14.40 25.99 -7.99
CA THR A 236 13.48 27.02 -7.47
C THR A 236 12.37 26.33 -6.69
N ALA A 237 12.05 26.86 -5.50
CA ALA A 237 10.97 26.37 -4.65
C ALA A 237 9.77 27.32 -4.66
N ILE A 238 8.57 26.77 -4.85
CA ILE A 238 7.30 27.47 -4.69
C ILE A 238 6.56 26.87 -3.49
N CYS A 239 6.25 27.72 -2.50
CA CYS A 239 5.52 27.33 -1.30
C CYS A 239 4.06 27.78 -1.41
N ILE A 240 3.12 26.83 -1.40
CA ILE A 240 1.68 27.10 -1.38
C ILE A 240 1.19 26.92 0.05
N ALA A 241 0.79 28.00 0.70
CA ALA A 241 0.22 27.95 2.04
C ALA A 241 -1.30 27.76 1.97
N VAL A 242 -1.83 26.83 2.76
CA VAL A 242 -3.27 26.71 3.02
C VAL A 242 -3.64 27.73 4.10
N THR A 243 -4.43 28.73 3.74
CA THR A 243 -4.69 29.91 4.57
C THR A 243 -6.09 29.95 5.17
N GLY A 244 -7.04 29.23 4.58
CA GLY A 244 -8.44 29.21 5.01
C GLY A 244 -8.99 27.80 5.00
N PHE A 245 -9.81 27.50 6.00
CA PHE A 245 -10.41 26.19 6.24
C PHE A 245 -11.91 26.24 5.95
N PRO A 246 -12.50 25.15 5.43
CA PRO A 246 -13.95 25.03 5.29
C PRO A 246 -14.65 25.04 6.66
N ALA A 247 -15.96 25.32 6.66
CA ALA A 247 -16.76 25.38 7.88
C ALA A 247 -16.92 24.01 8.57
N THR A 248 -16.81 22.92 7.81
CA THR A 248 -16.89 21.55 8.31
C THR A 248 -15.65 20.77 7.89
N SER A 249 -15.27 19.78 8.70
CA SER A 249 -14.16 18.88 8.42
C SER A 249 -14.65 17.43 8.49
N PHE A 250 -14.03 16.55 7.70
CA PHE A 250 -14.29 15.12 7.72
C PHE A 250 -12.99 14.37 7.43
N PRO A 251 -12.83 13.11 7.88
CA PRO A 251 -11.63 12.32 7.60
C PRO A 251 -11.33 12.27 6.10
N GLY A 252 -10.09 12.57 5.71
CA GLY A 252 -9.65 12.50 4.32
C GLY A 252 -10.05 13.68 3.42
N ILE A 253 -10.42 14.82 4.02
CA ILE A 253 -10.89 16.01 3.27
C ILE A 253 -9.87 16.55 2.25
N LEU A 254 -8.57 16.26 2.41
CA LEU A 254 -7.50 16.69 1.51
C LEU A 254 -6.92 15.53 0.67
N ASP A 255 -7.54 14.36 0.66
CA ASP A 255 -6.96 13.16 0.03
C ASP A 255 -6.89 13.23 -1.50
N PHE A 256 -7.62 14.17 -2.12
CA PHE A 256 -7.49 14.45 -3.54
C PHE A 256 -6.03 14.85 -3.91
N LEU A 257 -5.27 15.40 -2.96
CA LEU A 257 -3.85 15.70 -3.14
C LEU A 257 -3.06 14.44 -3.53
N SER A 258 -3.39 13.28 -2.94
CA SER A 258 -2.78 11.99 -3.24
C SER A 258 -3.09 11.45 -4.64
N ARG A 259 -4.00 12.09 -5.40
CA ARG A 259 -4.34 11.70 -6.78
C ARG A 259 -3.71 12.61 -7.83
N LEU A 260 -3.15 13.76 -7.44
CA LEU A 260 -2.62 14.76 -8.38
C LEU A 260 -1.41 14.22 -9.15
N PRO A 261 -1.25 14.54 -10.45
CA PRO A 261 -0.09 14.17 -11.24
C PRO A 261 1.07 15.19 -11.07
N VAL A 262 1.43 15.51 -9.83
CA VAL A 262 2.43 16.56 -9.51
C VAL A 262 3.34 16.07 -8.39
N GLU A 263 4.64 16.30 -8.55
CA GLU A 263 5.61 16.13 -7.47
C GLU A 263 5.53 17.29 -6.47
N TYR A 264 5.40 16.97 -5.19
CA TYR A 264 5.42 17.96 -4.13
C TYR A 264 5.72 17.31 -2.79
N ARG A 265 6.16 18.13 -1.82
CA ARG A 265 6.16 17.77 -0.41
C ARG A 265 5.05 18.55 0.30
N TRP A 266 4.09 17.84 0.87
CA TRP A 266 3.01 18.43 1.65
C TRP A 266 3.34 18.33 3.14
N SER A 267 3.80 19.44 3.70
CA SER A 267 4.24 19.57 5.08
C SER A 267 3.12 20.13 5.96
N ASN A 268 2.81 19.40 7.03
CA ASN A 268 1.82 19.76 8.03
C ASN A 268 2.50 19.89 9.38
N ARG A 269 2.44 21.07 9.99
CA ARG A 269 3.01 21.34 11.31
C ARG A 269 1.91 21.65 12.30
N PHE A 270 1.98 21.05 13.47
CA PHE A 270 1.11 21.36 14.60
C PHE A 270 1.93 21.62 15.86
N ILE A 271 1.74 22.79 16.48
CA ILE A 271 2.39 23.17 17.73
C ILE A 271 1.36 23.11 18.84
N PHE A 272 1.52 22.17 19.77
CA PHE A 272 0.57 21.95 20.86
C PHE A 272 0.54 23.15 21.81
N MET A 273 -0.67 23.51 22.25
CA MET A 273 -0.90 24.62 23.16
C MET A 273 -1.34 24.11 24.54
N PRO A 274 -0.83 24.70 25.64
CA PRO A 274 -1.35 24.43 26.98
C PRO A 274 -2.85 24.72 27.07
N VAL A 275 -3.60 23.88 27.78
CA VAL A 275 -5.06 24.04 27.98
C VAL A 275 -5.42 25.45 28.49
N ARG A 276 -4.67 25.95 29.49
CA ARG A 276 -4.88 27.30 30.05
C ARG A 276 -4.61 28.42 29.05
N GLU A 277 -3.68 28.21 28.13
CA GLU A 277 -3.38 29.17 27.06
C GLU A 277 -4.50 29.13 26.00
N ALA A 278 -4.99 27.94 25.65
CA ALA A 278 -6.12 27.75 24.76
C ALA A 278 -7.38 28.47 25.25
N ASP A 279 -7.74 28.32 26.53
CA ASP A 279 -8.89 29.02 27.13
C ASP A 279 -8.78 30.54 27.02
N LYS A 280 -7.57 31.10 27.22
CA LYS A 280 -7.32 32.54 27.10
C LYS A 280 -7.48 33.01 25.66
N VAL A 281 -6.94 32.25 24.70
CA VAL A 281 -7.02 32.58 23.27
C VAL A 281 -8.46 32.48 22.79
N LEU A 282 -9.16 31.37 23.08
CA LEU A 282 -10.58 31.16 22.75
C LEU A 282 -11.47 32.23 23.41
N GLY A 283 -11.20 32.59 24.66
CA GLY A 283 -11.88 33.68 25.36
C GLY A 283 -11.72 35.04 24.68
N LYS A 284 -10.53 35.36 24.15
CA LYS A 284 -10.30 36.56 23.35
C LYS A 284 -11.08 36.52 22.03
N TYR A 285 -11.11 35.37 21.34
CA TYR A 285 -11.92 35.19 20.13
C TYR A 285 -13.41 35.39 20.40
N ARG A 286 -13.95 34.74 21.44
CA ARG A 286 -15.34 34.90 21.89
C ARG A 286 -15.67 36.36 22.18
N SER A 287 -14.82 37.05 22.96
CA SER A 287 -15.03 38.47 23.28
C SER A 287 -14.98 39.38 22.05
N LYS A 288 -14.08 39.11 21.10
CA LYS A 288 -13.99 39.86 19.83
C LYS A 288 -15.25 39.70 18.97
N TRP A 289 -15.82 38.49 18.89
CA TRP A 289 -17.06 38.23 18.17
C TRP A 289 -18.29 38.77 18.90
N ALA A 290 -18.34 38.64 20.23
CA ALA A 290 -19.37 39.26 21.06
C ALA A 290 -19.34 40.80 20.98
N GLN A 291 -18.16 41.41 20.86
CA GLN A 291 -18.02 42.85 20.63
C GLN A 291 -18.47 43.27 19.23
N LYS A 292 -18.18 42.48 18.18
CA LYS A 292 -18.74 42.73 16.84
C LYS A 292 -20.28 42.66 16.85
N ARG A 293 -20.85 41.69 17.57
CA ARG A 293 -22.29 41.56 17.81
C ARG A 293 -22.87 42.79 18.51
N LEU A 294 -22.23 43.26 19.59
CA LEU A 294 -22.66 44.44 20.35
C LEU A 294 -22.47 45.75 19.57
N SER A 295 -21.37 45.91 18.84
CA SER A 295 -21.10 47.08 17.99
C SER A 295 -22.14 47.23 16.89
N LEU A 296 -22.61 46.13 16.33
CA LEU A 296 -23.67 46.13 15.32
C LEU A 296 -25.07 46.32 15.91
N MET A 297 -25.36 45.74 17.09
CA MET A 297 -26.59 46.08 17.82
C MET A 297 -26.65 47.57 18.19
N ASN A 298 -25.51 48.16 18.55
CA ASN A 298 -25.40 49.59 18.82
C ASN A 298 -25.57 50.41 17.54
N LEU A 299 -25.06 49.95 16.39
CA LEU A 299 -25.32 50.55 15.08
C LEU A 299 -26.82 50.47 14.71
N MET A 300 -27.49 49.34 14.93
CA MET A 300 -28.94 49.18 14.70
C MET A 300 -29.78 50.05 15.64
N ARG A 301 -29.37 50.22 16.90
CA ARG A 301 -30.05 51.13 17.84
C ARG A 301 -29.83 52.60 17.50
N SER A 302 -28.70 52.93 16.84
CA SER A 302 -28.42 54.28 16.35
C SER A 302 -29.11 54.63 15.02
N SER A 303 -29.71 53.66 14.31
CA SER A 303 -30.42 53.87 13.05
C SER A 303 -31.94 53.82 13.22
N GLN A 304 -32.50 54.63 14.13
CA GLN A 304 -33.93 54.97 14.11
C GLN A 304 -34.24 55.75 12.82
N GLY A 305 -34.45 55.03 11.72
CA GLY A 305 -34.82 55.59 10.42
C GLY A 305 -34.16 54.88 9.25
N GLY A 306 -34.63 53.67 8.91
CA GLY A 306 -34.27 52.98 7.67
C GLY A 306 -33.83 51.54 7.90
N GLY A 307 -34.63 50.60 7.41
CA GLY A 307 -34.47 49.17 7.67
C GLY A 307 -33.13 48.61 7.19
N VAL A 308 -32.46 47.90 8.10
CA VAL A 308 -31.43 46.92 7.78
C VAL A 308 -31.84 45.61 8.43
N THR A 309 -32.69 44.85 7.74
CA THR A 309 -33.06 43.47 8.09
C THR A 309 -32.06 42.51 7.47
N HIS A 310 -30.83 42.52 7.98
CA HIS A 310 -29.96 41.35 7.90
C HIS A 310 -29.32 41.18 9.28
N VAL A 311 -30.04 40.49 10.15
CA VAL A 311 -29.45 39.81 11.32
C VAL A 311 -28.44 38.83 10.75
N ASN A 312 -27.17 39.02 11.08
CA ASN A 312 -26.07 38.25 10.49
C ASN A 312 -25.89 36.97 11.32
N ALA A 313 -26.60 35.90 10.94
CA ALA A 313 -26.57 34.59 11.60
C ALA A 313 -25.14 34.11 11.88
N ASP A 314 -24.20 34.42 10.98
CA ASP A 314 -22.77 34.11 11.09
C ASP A 314 -22.13 34.60 12.41
N ALA A 315 -22.51 35.77 12.92
CA ALA A 315 -21.92 36.29 14.16
C ALA A 315 -22.43 35.55 15.40
N ASP A 316 -23.67 35.07 15.36
CA ASP A 316 -24.27 34.24 16.41
C ASP A 316 -23.72 32.80 16.34
N ASP A 317 -23.57 32.24 15.14
CA ASP A 317 -22.98 30.90 14.90
C ASP A 317 -21.51 30.85 15.36
N MET A 318 -20.69 31.84 15.02
CA MET A 318 -19.29 31.92 15.47
C MET A 318 -19.15 32.09 16.99
N ALA A 319 -20.12 32.72 17.64
CA ALA A 319 -20.14 32.84 19.10
C ALA A 319 -20.53 31.52 19.78
N ALA A 320 -21.49 30.80 19.20
CA ALA A 320 -21.88 29.46 19.65
C ALA A 320 -20.73 28.45 19.45
N ASP A 321 -20.08 28.47 18.30
CA ASP A 321 -18.90 27.64 18.00
C ASP A 321 -17.75 27.89 18.99
N ALA A 322 -17.46 29.16 19.31
CA ALA A 322 -16.46 29.48 20.33
C ALA A 322 -16.82 28.94 21.72
N VAL A 323 -18.11 28.87 22.08
CA VAL A 323 -18.57 28.27 23.35
C VAL A 323 -18.42 26.75 23.31
N ALA A 324 -18.79 26.09 22.20
CA ALA A 324 -18.60 24.66 22.00
C ALA A 324 -17.12 24.28 22.08
N ALA A 325 -16.24 25.02 21.39
CA ALA A 325 -14.80 24.83 21.44
C ALA A 325 -14.20 24.99 22.86
N MET A 326 -14.72 25.94 23.66
CA MET A 326 -14.32 26.07 25.07
C MET A 326 -14.79 24.88 25.92
N ALA A 327 -15.98 24.33 25.65
CA ALA A 327 -16.49 23.14 26.34
C ALA A 327 -15.66 21.90 25.99
N GLU A 328 -15.27 21.74 24.71
CA GLU A 328 -14.38 20.67 24.24
C GLU A 328 -12.96 20.78 24.83
N ALA A 329 -12.41 21.99 24.92
CA ALA A 329 -11.12 22.23 25.58
C ALA A 329 -11.17 21.83 27.05
N SER A 330 -12.28 22.17 27.74
CA SER A 330 -12.48 21.88 29.16
C SER A 330 -12.76 20.41 29.45
N SER A 331 -13.39 19.68 28.53
CA SER A 331 -13.67 18.24 28.68
C SER A 331 -12.43 17.38 28.54
N GLY A 332 -11.35 17.91 27.97
CA GLY A 332 -10.11 17.20 27.73
C GLY A 332 -10.16 16.19 26.57
N LEU A 333 -11.27 16.13 25.82
CA LEU A 333 -11.46 15.23 24.68
C LEU A 333 -10.61 15.60 23.46
N VAL A 334 -10.19 16.86 23.37
CA VAL A 334 -9.31 17.38 22.32
C VAL A 334 -8.18 18.23 22.93
N ARG A 335 -7.14 18.46 22.14
CA ARG A 335 -6.11 19.48 22.43
C ARG A 335 -6.13 20.54 21.34
N PHE A 336 -5.80 21.77 21.70
CA PHE A 336 -5.71 22.88 20.77
C PHE A 336 -4.24 23.16 20.43
N GLY A 337 -4.00 23.71 19.26
CA GLY A 337 -2.66 24.08 18.82
C GLY A 337 -2.67 24.89 17.54
N TYR A 338 -1.49 25.37 17.17
CA TYR A 338 -1.31 26.14 15.95
C TYR A 338 -0.96 25.22 14.79
N TYR A 339 -1.79 25.24 13.76
CA TYR A 339 -1.62 24.41 12.58
C TYR A 339 -1.03 25.22 11.42
N THR A 340 -0.09 24.65 10.68
CA THR A 340 0.43 25.25 9.44
C THR A 340 0.51 24.16 8.39
N SER A 341 -0.09 24.36 7.22
CA SER A 341 -0.04 23.42 6.10
C SER A 341 0.53 24.12 4.88
N VAL A 342 1.61 23.56 4.32
CA VAL A 342 2.33 24.12 3.18
C VAL A 342 2.62 23.00 2.19
N ILE A 343 2.29 23.23 0.92
CA ILE A 343 2.68 22.37 -0.20
C ILE A 343 3.89 23.00 -0.86
N LEU A 344 5.02 22.30 -0.86
CA LEU A 344 6.30 22.74 -1.42
C LEU A 344 6.52 22.01 -2.75
N LEU A 345 6.62 22.78 -3.83
CA LEU A 345 7.04 22.29 -5.14
C LEU A 345 8.45 22.79 -5.43
N SER A 346 9.29 21.98 -6.06
CA SER A 346 10.61 22.42 -6.51
C SER A 346 10.97 21.86 -7.87
N SER A 347 11.67 22.64 -8.68
CA SER A 347 12.19 22.18 -9.98
C SER A 347 13.30 23.11 -10.47
N ALA A 348 14.21 22.56 -11.28
CA ALA A 348 15.15 23.36 -12.07
C ALA A 348 14.46 24.09 -13.24
N ASN A 349 13.31 23.58 -13.72
CA ASN A 349 12.53 24.22 -14.79
C ASN A 349 11.35 25.02 -14.21
N ILE A 350 11.46 26.34 -14.30
CA ILE A 350 10.51 27.27 -13.66
C ILE A 350 9.13 27.29 -14.31
N GLN A 351 9.02 27.05 -15.61
CA GLN A 351 7.76 27.22 -16.33
C GLN A 351 6.76 26.10 -15.96
N PRO A 352 7.11 24.79 -16.06
CA PRO A 352 6.26 23.71 -15.58
C PRO A 352 5.99 23.80 -14.06
N LEU A 353 6.96 24.29 -13.28
CA LEU A 353 6.79 24.48 -11.83
C LEU A 353 5.67 25.48 -11.51
N ARG A 354 5.61 26.61 -12.22
CA ARG A 354 4.55 27.62 -12.03
C ARG A 354 3.18 27.10 -12.47
N GLU A 355 3.12 26.37 -13.57
CA GLU A 355 1.89 25.72 -14.05
C GLU A 355 1.38 24.68 -13.04
N ALA A 356 2.28 23.84 -12.51
CA ALA A 356 1.96 22.89 -11.44
C ALA A 356 1.47 23.59 -10.17
N ALA A 357 2.12 24.68 -9.76
CA ALA A 357 1.71 25.44 -8.57
C ALA A 357 0.32 26.08 -8.74
N GLN A 358 0.01 26.63 -9.92
CA GLN A 358 -1.32 27.15 -10.24
C GLN A 358 -2.37 26.05 -10.22
N TYR A 359 -2.06 24.90 -10.80
CA TYR A 359 -2.94 23.73 -10.82
C TYR A 359 -3.26 23.24 -9.40
N VAL A 360 -2.24 23.03 -8.56
CA VAL A 360 -2.41 22.60 -7.15
C VAL A 360 -3.23 23.63 -6.38
N THR A 361 -2.93 24.93 -6.53
CA THR A 361 -3.69 26.01 -5.87
C THR A 361 -5.18 25.97 -6.26
N LYS A 362 -5.47 25.77 -7.54
CA LYS A 362 -6.85 25.63 -8.05
C LYS A 362 -7.56 24.41 -7.47
N MET A 363 -6.87 23.27 -7.38
CA MET A 363 -7.45 22.05 -6.82
C MET A 363 -7.78 22.22 -5.34
N ILE A 364 -6.92 22.87 -4.56
CA ILE A 364 -7.18 23.20 -3.15
C ILE A 364 -8.39 24.15 -3.03
N ALA A 365 -8.48 25.16 -3.91
CA ALA A 365 -9.63 26.08 -3.94
C ALA A 365 -10.95 25.36 -4.26
N ASN A 366 -10.94 24.44 -5.23
CA ASN A 366 -12.11 23.63 -5.60
C ASN A 366 -12.59 22.73 -4.45
N ALA A 367 -11.69 22.31 -3.56
CA ALA A 367 -12.02 21.55 -2.36
C ALA A 367 -12.58 22.40 -1.21
N GLY A 368 -12.78 23.71 -1.42
CA GLY A 368 -13.36 24.62 -0.42
C GLY A 368 -12.35 25.25 0.54
N PHE A 369 -11.05 25.06 0.31
CA PHE A 369 -9.99 25.70 1.09
C PHE A 369 -9.54 27.00 0.40
N SER A 370 -8.96 27.92 1.17
CA SER A 370 -8.21 29.04 0.59
C SER A 370 -6.73 28.69 0.57
N ALA A 371 -6.08 28.79 -0.58
CA ALA A 371 -4.64 28.60 -0.73
C ALA A 371 -4.00 29.78 -1.47
N ARG A 372 -2.74 30.08 -1.16
CA ARG A 372 -1.97 31.07 -1.89
C ARG A 372 -0.52 30.63 -2.05
N VAL A 373 0.08 31.02 -3.17
CA VAL A 373 1.54 30.99 -3.32
C VAL A 373 2.15 32.06 -2.42
N GLU A 374 3.07 31.67 -1.54
CA GLU A 374 3.83 32.60 -0.73
C GLU A 374 4.90 33.30 -1.58
N SER A 375 5.05 34.60 -1.34
CA SER A 375 6.11 35.43 -1.93
C SER A 375 6.95 36.05 -0.83
N VAL A 376 6.46 37.10 -0.17
CA VAL A 376 7.15 37.80 0.92
C VAL A 376 7.55 36.86 2.06
N ASN A 377 6.73 35.84 2.35
CA ASN A 377 6.99 34.85 3.39
C ASN A 377 7.45 33.49 2.85
N ALA A 378 7.96 33.42 1.61
CA ALA A 378 8.31 32.16 0.96
C ALA A 378 9.45 31.44 1.73
N VAL A 379 10.44 32.20 2.20
CA VAL A 379 11.55 31.67 3.01
C VAL A 379 11.03 31.12 4.34
N GLU A 380 10.14 31.83 5.04
CA GLU A 380 9.56 31.38 6.30
C GLU A 380 8.64 30.18 6.12
N ALA A 381 7.92 30.09 4.99
CA ALA A 381 7.11 28.92 4.66
C ALA A 381 7.97 27.68 4.42
N TYR A 382 9.09 27.84 3.70
CA TYR A 382 10.08 26.78 3.51
C TYR A 382 10.74 26.35 4.82
N LEU A 383 11.32 27.29 5.58
CA LEU A 383 11.97 26.99 6.87
C LEU A 383 10.99 26.43 7.90
N GLY A 384 9.73 26.89 7.87
CA GLY A 384 8.67 26.41 8.75
C GLY A 384 8.20 24.98 8.45
N SER A 385 8.55 24.44 7.29
CA SER A 385 8.35 23.03 6.96
C SER A 385 9.40 22.11 7.58
N MET A 386 10.52 22.65 8.07
CA MET A 386 11.61 21.84 8.62
C MET A 386 11.21 21.23 9.96
N PRO A 387 11.29 19.90 10.13
CA PRO A 387 10.97 19.28 11.40
C PRO A 387 11.76 19.87 12.57
N GLY A 388 11.04 20.29 13.62
CA GLY A 388 11.61 20.95 14.80
C GLY A 388 11.75 22.47 14.70
N ASN A 389 11.46 23.10 13.55
CA ASN A 389 11.42 24.55 13.43
C ASN A 389 10.06 25.10 13.89
N LEU A 390 10.02 25.67 15.10
CA LEU A 390 8.82 26.26 15.70
C LEU A 390 8.71 27.78 15.52
N PHE A 391 9.75 28.42 14.98
CA PHE A 391 9.90 29.87 14.95
C PHE A 391 9.42 30.48 13.64
N ALA A 392 9.73 29.83 12.51
CA ALA A 392 9.29 30.23 11.18
C ALA A 392 7.79 29.90 10.99
N ASN A 393 6.95 30.63 11.72
CA ASN A 393 5.52 30.40 11.80
C ASN A 393 4.75 31.72 11.73
N VAL A 394 4.60 32.23 10.50
CA VAL A 394 3.93 33.49 10.20
C VAL A 394 2.42 33.41 10.48
N ARG A 395 1.79 32.28 10.17
CA ARG A 395 0.34 32.08 10.36
C ARG A 395 0.05 30.97 11.33
N ARG A 396 -0.75 31.32 12.33
CA ARG A 396 -1.06 30.46 13.47
C ARG A 396 -2.57 30.27 13.61
N PRO A 397 -3.26 29.65 12.63
CA PRO A 397 -4.65 29.25 12.81
C PRO A 397 -4.73 28.26 13.98
N LEU A 398 -5.69 28.49 14.85
CA LEU A 398 -5.95 27.65 16.01
C LEU A 398 -6.91 26.54 15.60
N VAL A 399 -6.51 25.28 15.74
CA VAL A 399 -7.36 24.11 15.48
C VAL A 399 -7.25 23.12 16.62
N ASN A 400 -8.28 22.27 16.78
CA ASN A 400 -8.25 21.16 17.73
C ASN A 400 -7.69 19.88 17.08
N THR A 401 -7.31 18.90 17.89
CA THR A 401 -6.70 17.64 17.44
C THR A 401 -7.63 16.74 16.61
N LEU A 402 -8.96 16.90 16.76
CA LEU A 402 -9.92 16.15 15.94
C LEU A 402 -9.96 16.70 14.51
N ASN A 403 -10.05 18.02 14.37
CA ASN A 403 -9.93 18.70 13.08
C ASN A 403 -8.55 18.47 12.46
N LEU A 404 -7.49 18.43 13.26
CA LEU A 404 -6.16 18.04 12.80
C LEU A 404 -6.16 16.63 12.21
N ALA A 405 -6.76 15.64 12.88
CA ALA A 405 -6.85 14.28 12.35
C ALA A 405 -7.61 14.21 11.01
N HIS A 406 -8.57 15.11 10.76
CA HIS A 406 -9.22 15.23 9.45
C HIS A 406 -8.31 15.82 8.37
N LEU A 407 -7.42 16.74 8.74
CA LEU A 407 -6.58 17.53 7.84
C LEU A 407 -5.23 16.88 7.51
N LEU A 408 -4.76 15.96 8.36
CA LEU A 408 -3.47 15.28 8.17
C LEU A 408 -3.56 14.21 7.05
N PRO A 409 -2.45 13.96 6.33
CA PRO A 409 -2.37 12.88 5.33
C PRO A 409 -2.27 11.51 6.00
N LEU A 410 -3.38 11.04 6.58
CA LEU A 410 -3.43 9.80 7.36
C LEU A 410 -4.00 8.61 6.58
N THR A 411 -4.44 8.83 5.35
CA THR A 411 -4.88 7.81 4.40
C THR A 411 -3.85 7.71 3.27
N ALA A 412 -3.77 6.55 2.64
CA ALA A 412 -2.86 6.33 1.52
C ALA A 412 -3.55 5.50 0.45
N ILE A 413 -3.25 5.77 -0.83
CA ILE A 413 -3.65 4.86 -1.91
C ILE A 413 -2.75 3.62 -1.82
N TRP A 414 -3.35 2.43 -1.77
CA TRP A 414 -2.58 1.19 -1.76
C TRP A 414 -1.99 0.88 -3.14
N ALA A 415 -0.74 1.29 -3.37
CA ALA A 415 0.00 1.01 -4.61
C ALA A 415 0.50 -0.45 -4.77
N GLY A 416 0.13 -1.38 -3.87
CA GLY A 416 0.68 -2.73 -3.85
C GLY A 416 2.11 -2.83 -3.31
N PRO A 417 2.64 -4.05 -3.11
CA PRO A 417 4.02 -4.26 -2.68
C PRO A 417 4.99 -3.99 -3.84
N GLU A 418 6.21 -3.52 -3.52
CA GLU A 418 7.26 -3.26 -4.54
C GLU A 418 7.87 -4.57 -5.07
N VAL A 419 7.88 -5.60 -4.24
CA VAL A 419 8.40 -6.95 -4.53
C VAL A 419 7.27 -7.95 -4.26
N HIS A 420 7.24 -9.04 -5.03
CA HIS A 420 6.31 -10.13 -4.84
C HIS A 420 6.46 -10.72 -3.42
N PRO A 421 5.38 -10.87 -2.64
CA PRO A 421 5.48 -11.20 -1.21
C PRO A 421 5.74 -12.68 -0.91
N CYS A 422 5.64 -13.57 -1.91
CA CYS A 422 5.81 -15.00 -1.70
C CYS A 422 7.29 -15.38 -1.46
N PRO A 423 7.63 -16.01 -0.32
CA PRO A 423 9.01 -16.35 0.03
C PRO A 423 9.58 -17.51 -0.80
N TYR A 424 8.71 -18.26 -1.50
CA TYR A 424 9.13 -19.38 -2.36
C TYR A 424 9.52 -18.93 -3.77
N TYR A 425 9.29 -17.67 -4.11
CA TYR A 425 9.71 -17.11 -5.40
C TYR A 425 11.13 -16.56 -5.26
N PRO A 426 11.87 -16.39 -6.37
CA PRO A 426 13.20 -15.78 -6.31
C PRO A 426 13.18 -14.45 -5.53
N GLU A 427 14.22 -14.19 -4.73
CA GLU A 427 14.35 -12.93 -4.02
C GLU A 427 14.22 -11.74 -4.97
N HIS A 428 13.55 -10.68 -4.52
CA HIS A 428 13.27 -9.50 -5.33
C HIS A 428 12.43 -9.74 -6.61
N SER A 429 11.68 -10.86 -6.68
CA SER A 429 10.71 -11.09 -7.76
C SER A 429 9.75 -9.91 -7.92
N ALA A 430 9.55 -9.44 -9.15
CA ALA A 430 8.66 -8.32 -9.41
C ALA A 430 7.18 -8.69 -9.16
N PRO A 431 6.30 -7.72 -8.84
CA PRO A 431 4.85 -7.92 -8.79
C PRO A 431 4.30 -8.51 -10.10
N LEU A 432 3.16 -9.21 -10.02
CA LEU A 432 2.58 -9.91 -11.17
C LEU A 432 2.35 -8.96 -12.36
N LEU A 433 1.72 -7.82 -12.09
CA LEU A 433 1.57 -6.75 -13.08
C LEU A 433 1.40 -5.39 -12.42
N GLN A 434 1.68 -4.33 -13.17
CA GLN A 434 1.26 -2.98 -12.79
C GLN A 434 -0.04 -2.60 -13.50
N ALA A 435 -0.98 -2.02 -12.75
CA ALA A 435 -2.26 -1.50 -13.19
C ALA A 435 -2.41 -0.02 -12.80
N LYS A 436 -3.48 0.62 -13.29
CA LYS A 436 -3.79 2.02 -12.99
C LYS A 436 -4.87 2.10 -11.91
N THR A 437 -4.69 2.96 -10.91
CA THR A 437 -5.76 3.32 -9.97
C THR A 437 -6.55 4.52 -10.50
N ASP A 438 -7.60 4.91 -9.77
CA ASP A 438 -8.28 6.20 -9.99
C ASP A 438 -7.36 7.35 -9.57
N GLY A 439 -6.51 7.80 -10.50
CA GLY A 439 -5.58 8.91 -10.29
C GLY A 439 -4.22 8.62 -10.87
N ALA A 440 -3.23 9.40 -10.46
CA ALA A 440 -1.88 9.29 -10.98
C ALA A 440 -1.00 8.29 -10.18
N THR A 441 -1.57 7.30 -9.49
CA THR A 441 -0.81 6.34 -8.66
C THR A 441 -0.86 4.95 -9.30
N PRO A 442 0.28 4.26 -9.53
CA PRO A 442 0.26 2.90 -10.06
C PRO A 442 -0.13 1.88 -8.98
N TYR A 443 -0.77 0.78 -9.40
CA TYR A 443 -1.10 -0.36 -8.55
C TYR A 443 -0.30 -1.59 -8.95
N ARG A 444 0.54 -2.08 -8.05
CA ARG A 444 1.34 -3.29 -8.22
C ARG A 444 0.52 -4.48 -7.74
N LEU A 445 -0.12 -5.18 -8.67
CA LEU A 445 -0.94 -6.34 -8.34
C LEU A 445 -0.05 -7.53 -7.98
N CYS A 446 -0.29 -8.11 -6.82
CA CYS A 446 0.17 -9.45 -6.44
C CYS A 446 -1.06 -10.25 -6.02
N LEU A 447 -1.12 -11.51 -6.44
CA LEU A 447 -2.19 -12.43 -6.00
C LEU A 447 -1.91 -13.00 -4.61
N HIS A 448 -0.65 -12.95 -4.16
CA HIS A 448 -0.23 -13.53 -2.90
C HIS A 448 -0.38 -12.57 -1.72
N ALA A 449 -0.88 -13.11 -0.61
CA ALA A 449 -0.78 -12.51 0.72
C ALA A 449 0.18 -13.37 1.55
N GLY A 450 1.45 -12.95 1.61
CA GLY A 450 2.52 -13.81 2.11
C GLY A 450 2.78 -14.95 1.12
N ASP A 451 2.66 -16.19 1.58
CA ASP A 451 2.86 -17.40 0.79
C ASP A 451 1.60 -17.95 0.10
N LEU A 452 0.40 -17.47 0.46
CA LEU A 452 -0.88 -17.94 -0.08
C LEU A 452 -1.38 -17.07 -1.24
N GLY A 453 -1.68 -17.68 -2.39
CA GLY A 453 -2.08 -17.01 -3.64
C GLY A 453 -3.54 -17.15 -4.09
N HIS A 454 -4.45 -17.64 -3.24
CA HIS A 454 -5.84 -17.88 -3.63
C HIS A 454 -6.57 -16.59 -3.98
N THR A 455 -7.19 -16.55 -5.16
CA THR A 455 -7.86 -15.35 -5.69
C THR A 455 -9.24 -15.71 -6.25
N ALA A 456 -10.24 -14.87 -5.94
CA ALA A 456 -11.57 -14.96 -6.53
C ALA A 456 -11.86 -13.72 -7.39
N ILE A 457 -12.35 -13.93 -8.62
CA ILE A 457 -12.73 -12.85 -9.55
C ILE A 457 -14.23 -12.93 -9.78
N ILE A 458 -14.95 -11.88 -9.37
CA ILE A 458 -16.42 -11.84 -9.41
C ILE A 458 -16.84 -10.62 -10.23
N GLY A 459 -17.78 -10.82 -11.15
CA GLY A 459 -18.31 -9.76 -11.99
C GLY A 459 -19.41 -10.26 -12.93
N PRO A 460 -20.27 -9.37 -13.44
CA PRO A 460 -21.33 -9.76 -14.38
C PRO A 460 -20.73 -10.26 -15.71
N THR A 461 -21.55 -10.91 -16.53
CA THR A 461 -21.16 -11.30 -17.89
C THR A 461 -20.81 -10.06 -18.71
N GLY A 462 -19.74 -10.14 -19.51
CA GLY A 462 -19.28 -9.02 -20.35
C GLY A 462 -18.47 -7.94 -19.61
N SER A 463 -18.18 -8.10 -18.31
CA SER A 463 -17.36 -7.12 -17.55
C SER A 463 -15.84 -7.25 -17.78
N GLY A 464 -15.40 -8.16 -18.66
CA GLY A 464 -13.97 -8.40 -18.94
C GLY A 464 -13.28 -9.42 -18.03
N LYS A 465 -14.02 -10.30 -17.32
CA LYS A 465 -13.44 -11.34 -16.45
C LYS A 465 -12.41 -12.23 -17.17
N SER A 466 -12.78 -12.81 -18.30
CA SER A 466 -11.88 -13.69 -19.07
C SER A 466 -10.67 -12.93 -19.63
N THR A 467 -10.83 -11.66 -20.00
CA THR A 467 -9.71 -10.78 -20.39
C THR A 467 -8.74 -10.57 -19.24
N LEU A 468 -9.25 -10.36 -18.02
CA LEU A 468 -8.43 -10.25 -16.81
C LEU A 468 -7.71 -11.58 -16.55
N LEU A 469 -8.41 -12.72 -16.57
CA LEU A 469 -7.81 -14.04 -16.38
C LEU A 469 -6.66 -14.30 -17.38
N ALA A 470 -6.90 -14.09 -18.68
CA ALA A 470 -5.87 -14.23 -19.70
C ALA A 470 -4.68 -13.30 -19.45
N THR A 471 -4.93 -12.07 -18.98
CA THR A 471 -3.86 -11.14 -18.61
C THR A 471 -3.05 -11.67 -17.42
N LEU A 472 -3.70 -12.17 -16.38
CA LEU A 472 -3.01 -12.73 -15.20
C LEU A 472 -2.18 -13.95 -15.58
N VAL A 473 -2.72 -14.86 -16.40
CA VAL A 473 -1.99 -16.03 -16.92
C VAL A 473 -0.77 -15.61 -17.74
N ALA A 474 -0.94 -14.69 -18.69
CA ALA A 474 0.17 -14.19 -19.51
C ALA A 474 1.28 -13.55 -18.65
N GLN A 475 0.89 -12.80 -17.61
CA GLN A 475 1.82 -12.13 -16.71
C GLN A 475 2.48 -13.09 -15.70
N HIS A 476 1.85 -14.22 -15.37
CA HIS A 476 2.41 -15.23 -14.46
C HIS A 476 3.70 -15.85 -15.02
N PHE A 477 3.82 -15.95 -16.34
CA PHE A 477 5.05 -16.40 -17.00
C PHE A 477 6.25 -15.46 -16.84
N ARG A 478 6.09 -14.32 -16.13
CA ARG A 478 7.21 -13.52 -15.63
C ARG A 478 8.11 -14.31 -14.69
N TYR A 479 7.60 -15.27 -13.93
CA TYR A 479 8.39 -15.99 -12.94
C TYR A 479 9.15 -17.16 -13.60
N PRO A 480 10.45 -17.35 -13.28
CA PRO A 480 11.21 -18.49 -13.80
C PRO A 480 10.57 -19.83 -13.42
N GLY A 481 10.46 -20.74 -14.40
CA GLY A 481 9.85 -22.06 -14.20
C GLY A 481 8.34 -22.04 -13.95
N ALA A 482 7.67 -20.92 -14.21
CA ALA A 482 6.24 -20.80 -14.02
C ALA A 482 5.45 -21.75 -14.95
N GLN A 483 4.36 -22.30 -14.41
CA GLN A 483 3.38 -23.08 -15.16
C GLN A 483 1.96 -22.60 -14.87
N ALA A 484 1.08 -22.74 -15.86
CA ALA A 484 -0.33 -22.36 -15.78
C ALA A 484 -1.24 -23.46 -16.33
N PHE A 485 -2.24 -23.83 -15.55
CA PHE A 485 -3.27 -24.80 -15.89
C PHE A 485 -4.62 -24.13 -15.80
N VAL A 486 -5.36 -24.10 -16.91
CA VAL A 486 -6.63 -23.37 -17.01
C VAL A 486 -7.74 -24.35 -17.35
N PHE A 487 -8.74 -24.45 -16.50
CA PHE A 487 -10.02 -25.06 -16.84
C PHE A 487 -10.92 -23.96 -17.38
N ASP A 488 -11.05 -23.92 -18.70
CA ASP A 488 -11.73 -22.88 -19.46
C ASP A 488 -13.15 -23.31 -19.82
N LYS A 489 -13.98 -22.31 -20.13
CA LYS A 489 -15.31 -22.52 -20.69
C LYS A 489 -15.58 -21.52 -21.80
N GLY A 490 -15.91 -22.02 -22.98
CA GLY A 490 -16.28 -21.19 -24.13
C GLY A 490 -15.09 -20.58 -24.87
N TYR A 491 -13.96 -21.28 -24.87
CA TYR A 491 -12.74 -20.97 -25.62
C TYR A 491 -12.17 -19.58 -25.34
N SER A 492 -12.33 -19.10 -24.11
CA SER A 492 -11.95 -17.74 -23.72
C SER A 492 -10.43 -17.56 -23.65
N MET A 493 -9.72 -18.63 -23.27
CA MET A 493 -8.26 -18.69 -23.15
C MET A 493 -7.59 -19.21 -24.43
N PHE A 494 -8.34 -19.83 -25.35
CA PHE A 494 -7.83 -20.40 -26.61
C PHE A 494 -6.90 -19.45 -27.40
N PRO A 495 -7.24 -18.15 -27.61
CA PRO A 495 -6.35 -17.25 -28.35
C PRO A 495 -4.98 -17.07 -27.70
N LEU A 496 -4.92 -17.04 -26.37
CA LEU A 496 -3.66 -16.83 -25.64
C LEU A 496 -2.78 -18.08 -25.71
N VAL A 497 -3.34 -19.25 -25.40
CA VAL A 497 -2.57 -20.51 -25.40
C VAL A 497 -2.06 -20.87 -26.80
N ALA A 498 -2.89 -20.69 -27.83
CA ALA A 498 -2.50 -20.94 -29.22
C ALA A 498 -1.37 -19.99 -29.66
N ALA A 499 -1.42 -18.72 -29.24
CA ALA A 499 -0.39 -17.74 -29.57
C ALA A 499 0.91 -17.92 -28.76
N ALA A 500 0.81 -18.36 -27.51
CA ALA A 500 1.95 -18.64 -26.63
C ALA A 500 2.62 -20.00 -26.95
N GLY A 501 1.96 -20.86 -27.75
CA GLY A 501 2.48 -22.17 -28.12
C GLY A 501 2.28 -23.25 -27.05
N GLY A 502 1.33 -23.06 -26.13
CA GLY A 502 0.93 -24.07 -25.16
C GLY A 502 -0.05 -25.08 -25.73
N GLN A 503 -0.55 -25.98 -24.88
CA GLN A 503 -1.51 -27.02 -25.26
C GLN A 503 -2.94 -26.61 -24.92
N HIS A 504 -3.83 -26.75 -25.89
CA HIS A 504 -5.27 -26.62 -25.69
C HIS A 504 -5.92 -27.98 -25.93
N TYR A 505 -6.80 -28.39 -25.01
CA TYR A 505 -7.52 -29.64 -25.10
C TYR A 505 -9.01 -29.37 -25.05
N ASP A 506 -9.72 -29.63 -26.15
CA ASP A 506 -11.18 -29.62 -26.20
C ASP A 506 -11.76 -30.96 -25.73
N ILE A 507 -12.14 -31.03 -24.45
CA ILE A 507 -12.52 -32.31 -23.83
C ILE A 507 -13.92 -32.71 -24.29
N ALA A 508 -14.01 -33.87 -24.94
CA ALA A 508 -15.24 -34.41 -25.51
C ALA A 508 -15.81 -33.61 -26.70
N GLY A 509 -15.02 -32.70 -27.26
CA GLY A 509 -15.32 -31.97 -28.49
C GLY A 509 -15.16 -32.82 -29.76
N GLU A 510 -15.49 -32.22 -30.91
CA GLU A 510 -15.44 -32.93 -32.20
C GLU A 510 -14.03 -32.97 -32.83
N SER A 511 -13.16 -32.04 -32.43
CA SER A 511 -11.88 -31.77 -33.10
C SER A 511 -10.66 -32.35 -32.39
N ASP A 512 -10.64 -32.35 -31.05
CA ASP A 512 -9.60 -33.00 -30.24
C ASP A 512 -10.06 -34.37 -29.76
N ASN A 513 -9.38 -35.42 -30.22
CA ASN A 513 -9.53 -36.77 -29.69
C ASN A 513 -8.62 -36.98 -28.47
N ILE A 514 -8.67 -36.08 -27.48
CA ILE A 514 -7.95 -36.34 -26.23
C ILE A 514 -8.58 -37.55 -25.53
N THR A 515 -7.75 -38.50 -25.17
CA THR A 515 -8.15 -39.70 -24.43
C THR A 515 -7.20 -39.91 -23.27
N PHE A 516 -7.70 -40.54 -22.21
CA PHE A 516 -6.99 -40.70 -20.96
C PHE A 516 -6.76 -42.19 -20.68
N CYS A 517 -5.64 -42.49 -20.03
CA CYS A 517 -5.31 -43.83 -19.57
C CYS A 517 -5.08 -43.82 -18.05
N PRO A 518 -6.15 -43.74 -17.22
CA PRO A 518 -6.01 -43.55 -15.77
C PRO A 518 -5.33 -44.72 -15.07
N LEU A 519 -5.42 -45.93 -15.63
CA LEU A 519 -4.80 -47.14 -15.07
C LEU A 519 -3.39 -47.37 -15.62
N GLY A 520 -2.85 -46.50 -16.49
CA GLY A 520 -1.57 -46.73 -17.16
C GLY A 520 -0.37 -46.91 -16.21
N GLN A 521 -0.42 -46.30 -15.02
CA GLN A 521 0.69 -46.24 -14.06
C GLN A 521 0.43 -47.05 -12.77
N VAL A 522 -0.53 -47.99 -12.76
CA VAL A 522 -0.89 -48.76 -11.54
C VAL A 522 0.19 -49.74 -11.06
N ASP A 523 1.34 -49.79 -11.72
CA ASP A 523 2.55 -50.45 -11.20
C ASP A 523 3.24 -49.66 -10.08
N ASP A 524 2.97 -48.36 -9.98
CA ASP A 524 3.30 -47.57 -8.80
C ASP A 524 2.26 -47.78 -7.68
N GLU A 525 2.71 -47.90 -6.43
CA GLU A 525 1.84 -48.21 -5.29
C GLU A 525 0.85 -47.07 -4.97
N ALA A 526 1.29 -45.81 -5.13
CA ALA A 526 0.43 -44.65 -4.90
C ALA A 526 -0.63 -44.55 -6.02
N GLU A 527 -0.23 -44.76 -7.27
CA GLU A 527 -1.16 -44.79 -8.41
C GLU A 527 -2.16 -45.95 -8.32
N CYS A 528 -1.72 -47.13 -7.86
CA CYS A 528 -2.62 -48.27 -7.63
C CYS A 528 -3.69 -47.93 -6.59
N THR A 529 -3.30 -47.27 -5.49
CA THR A 529 -4.23 -46.87 -4.42
C THR A 529 -5.22 -45.84 -4.94
N TRP A 530 -4.73 -44.78 -5.58
CA TRP A 530 -5.57 -43.75 -6.18
C TRP A 530 -6.53 -44.34 -7.21
N ALA A 531 -6.05 -45.20 -8.11
CA ALA A 531 -6.88 -45.82 -9.14
C ALA A 531 -7.99 -46.68 -8.54
N ALA A 532 -7.73 -47.40 -7.45
CA ALA A 532 -8.75 -48.17 -6.75
C ALA A 532 -9.85 -47.26 -6.16
N GLU A 533 -9.49 -46.17 -5.49
CA GLU A 533 -10.43 -45.17 -4.96
C GLU A 533 -11.22 -44.44 -6.05
N TRP A 534 -10.57 -44.15 -7.17
CA TRP A 534 -11.20 -43.58 -8.35
C TRP A 534 -12.24 -44.55 -8.94
N LEU A 535 -11.89 -45.83 -9.10
CA LEU A 535 -12.81 -46.90 -9.57
C LEU A 535 -13.98 -47.15 -8.60
N GLU A 536 -13.74 -47.03 -7.29
CA GLU A 536 -14.80 -47.01 -6.29
C GLU A 536 -15.82 -45.91 -6.59
N SER A 537 -15.33 -44.69 -6.78
CA SER A 537 -16.18 -43.53 -7.11
C SER A 537 -16.95 -43.74 -8.43
N LEU A 538 -16.33 -44.37 -9.44
CA LEU A 538 -17.00 -44.71 -10.69
C LEU A 538 -18.18 -45.66 -10.49
N ALA A 539 -18.00 -46.69 -9.65
CA ALA A 539 -19.03 -47.66 -9.35
C ALA A 539 -20.20 -47.03 -8.57
N GLU A 540 -19.91 -46.15 -7.61
CA GLU A 540 -20.93 -45.40 -6.85
C GLU A 540 -21.75 -44.48 -7.77
N LEU A 541 -21.11 -43.78 -8.72
CA LEU A 541 -21.81 -42.96 -9.73
C LEU A 541 -22.75 -43.78 -10.63
N GLN A 542 -22.53 -45.09 -10.74
CA GLN A 542 -23.44 -46.01 -11.45
C GLN A 542 -24.47 -46.68 -10.53
N GLY A 543 -24.51 -46.28 -9.25
CA GLY A 543 -25.51 -46.74 -8.28
C GLY A 543 -25.12 -47.99 -7.50
N VAL A 544 -23.85 -48.42 -7.56
CA VAL A 544 -23.37 -49.55 -6.75
C VAL A 544 -23.06 -49.06 -5.34
N ALA A 545 -23.72 -49.63 -4.33
CA ALA A 545 -23.36 -49.40 -2.93
C ALA A 545 -22.10 -50.20 -2.56
N LEU A 546 -21.00 -49.51 -2.26
CA LEU A 546 -19.72 -50.15 -1.96
C LEU A 546 -19.66 -50.75 -0.55
N SER A 547 -19.52 -52.08 -0.47
CA SER A 547 -19.20 -52.81 0.76
C SER A 547 -17.68 -53.03 0.91
N PRO A 548 -17.18 -53.34 2.11
CA PRO A 548 -15.76 -53.66 2.31
C PRO A 548 -15.24 -54.80 1.41
N GLU A 549 -16.09 -55.75 1.06
CA GLU A 549 -15.76 -56.85 0.15
C GLU A 549 -15.57 -56.35 -1.29
N LEU A 550 -16.43 -55.45 -1.76
CA LEU A 550 -16.32 -54.86 -3.10
C LEU A 550 -15.07 -53.98 -3.23
N ARG A 551 -14.75 -53.20 -2.18
CA ARG A 551 -13.50 -52.40 -2.13
C ARG A 551 -12.26 -53.28 -2.23
N LYS A 552 -12.22 -54.38 -1.47
CA LYS A 552 -11.14 -55.37 -1.55
C LYS A 552 -11.03 -56.01 -2.94
N GLU A 553 -12.14 -56.29 -3.60
CA GLU A 553 -12.13 -56.84 -4.95
C GLU A 553 -11.60 -55.85 -5.99
N LEU A 554 -11.99 -54.57 -5.92
CA LEU A 554 -11.44 -53.51 -6.77
C LEU A 554 -9.92 -53.39 -6.59
N PHE A 555 -9.45 -53.28 -5.35
CA PHE A 555 -8.03 -53.20 -5.05
C PHE A 555 -7.26 -54.45 -5.52
N ARG A 556 -7.81 -55.66 -5.30
CA ARG A 556 -7.22 -56.92 -5.82
C ARG A 556 -7.12 -56.89 -7.34
N ALA A 557 -8.17 -56.44 -8.03
CA ALA A 557 -8.25 -56.41 -9.48
C ALA A 557 -7.24 -55.41 -10.08
N VAL A 558 -7.05 -54.23 -9.49
CA VAL A 558 -6.04 -53.26 -9.94
C VAL A 558 -4.64 -53.83 -9.77
N ASN A 559 -4.33 -54.43 -8.61
CA ASN A 559 -3.05 -55.09 -8.39
C ASN A 559 -2.81 -56.26 -9.36
N GLN A 560 -3.86 -57.04 -9.66
CA GLN A 560 -3.77 -58.12 -10.63
C GLN A 560 -3.49 -57.57 -12.04
N LEU A 561 -4.13 -56.48 -12.45
CA LEU A 561 -3.87 -55.81 -13.73
C LEU A 561 -2.40 -55.35 -13.81
N ALA A 562 -1.90 -54.68 -12.77
CA ALA A 562 -0.52 -54.24 -12.67
C ALA A 562 0.46 -55.42 -12.78
N ALA A 563 0.21 -56.50 -12.03
CA ALA A 563 1.10 -57.68 -11.98
C ALA A 563 1.05 -58.55 -13.24
N SER A 564 -0.01 -58.44 -14.05
CA SER A 564 -0.22 -59.25 -15.26
C SER A 564 0.11 -58.53 -16.57
N THR A 565 0.57 -57.27 -16.48
CA THR A 565 0.93 -56.43 -17.64
C THR A 565 2.36 -55.93 -17.52
N ASP A 566 3.03 -55.79 -18.65
CA ASP A 566 4.41 -55.31 -18.75
C ASP A 566 4.54 -53.89 -19.31
N CYS A 567 3.45 -53.32 -19.84
CA CYS A 567 3.42 -51.98 -20.40
C CYS A 567 2.09 -51.26 -20.11
N ALA A 568 2.11 -49.92 -20.16
CA ALA A 568 0.96 -49.08 -19.82
C ALA A 568 -0.21 -49.27 -20.80
N GLU A 569 0.09 -49.60 -22.05
CA GLU A 569 -0.88 -49.79 -23.14
C GLU A 569 -1.84 -50.96 -22.89
N GLN A 570 -1.45 -51.91 -22.04
CA GLN A 570 -2.30 -53.02 -21.65
C GLN A 570 -3.18 -52.69 -20.44
N ARG A 571 -2.94 -51.58 -19.75
CA ARG A 571 -3.62 -51.21 -18.51
C ARG A 571 -4.79 -50.27 -18.80
N THR A 572 -5.76 -50.79 -19.56
CA THR A 572 -6.97 -50.08 -19.95
C THR A 572 -8.15 -50.47 -19.06
N LEU A 573 -9.24 -49.68 -19.04
CA LEU A 573 -10.46 -50.05 -18.33
C LEU A 573 -11.07 -51.33 -18.90
N SER A 574 -11.03 -51.50 -20.23
CA SER A 574 -11.47 -52.74 -20.89
C SER A 574 -10.72 -53.96 -20.35
N ASN A 575 -9.40 -53.87 -20.20
CA ASN A 575 -8.59 -54.98 -19.69
C ASN A 575 -8.78 -55.16 -18.17
N PHE A 576 -8.96 -54.07 -17.43
CA PHE A 576 -9.31 -54.13 -16.01
C PHE A 576 -10.59 -54.95 -15.77
N LEU A 577 -11.63 -54.77 -16.59
CA LEU A 577 -12.90 -55.51 -16.45
C LEU A 577 -12.74 -57.03 -16.57
N LEU A 578 -11.69 -57.52 -17.26
CA LEU A 578 -11.37 -58.94 -17.36
C LEU A 578 -10.80 -59.50 -16.06
N THR A 579 -10.22 -58.66 -15.22
CA THR A 579 -9.62 -59.06 -13.93
C THR A 579 -10.65 -59.13 -12.80
N LEU A 580 -11.78 -58.44 -12.93
CA LEU A 580 -12.87 -58.42 -11.96
C LEU A 580 -13.61 -59.75 -11.90
N GLN A 581 -13.86 -60.26 -10.69
CA GLN A 581 -14.68 -61.45 -10.46
C GLN A 581 -16.15 -61.12 -10.15
N ASP A 582 -16.43 -59.97 -9.52
CA ASP A 582 -17.80 -59.56 -9.18
C ASP A 582 -18.54 -58.97 -10.39
N ASN A 583 -19.68 -59.57 -10.75
CA ASN A 583 -20.47 -59.15 -11.90
C ASN A 583 -21.10 -57.75 -11.72
N ARG A 584 -21.43 -57.34 -10.48
CA ARG A 584 -22.06 -56.02 -10.23
C ARG A 584 -21.09 -54.90 -10.53
N LEU A 585 -19.82 -55.06 -10.10
CA LEU A 585 -18.76 -54.11 -10.44
C LEU A 585 -18.48 -54.10 -11.94
N ARG A 586 -18.46 -55.28 -12.58
CA ARG A 586 -18.23 -55.38 -14.03
C ARG A 586 -19.31 -54.66 -14.84
N GLU A 587 -20.59 -54.91 -14.52
CA GLU A 587 -21.73 -54.26 -15.19
C GLU A 587 -21.73 -52.74 -14.98
N ALA A 588 -21.42 -52.28 -13.76
CA ALA A 588 -21.34 -50.85 -13.47
C ALA A 588 -20.19 -50.16 -14.23
N LEU A 589 -18.99 -50.76 -14.19
CA LEU A 589 -17.80 -50.17 -14.79
C LEU A 589 -17.72 -50.34 -16.31
N GLU A 590 -18.53 -51.22 -16.93
CA GLU A 590 -18.64 -51.35 -18.38
C GLU A 590 -19.04 -50.01 -19.04
N TYR A 591 -19.78 -49.15 -18.34
CA TYR A 591 -20.11 -47.78 -18.78
C TYR A 591 -18.88 -46.92 -19.14
N TYR A 592 -17.75 -47.18 -18.46
CA TYR A 592 -16.49 -46.45 -18.64
C TYR A 592 -15.51 -47.16 -19.56
N SER A 593 -15.81 -48.37 -20.02
CA SER A 593 -15.03 -49.06 -21.04
C SER A 593 -15.43 -48.62 -22.45
N LEU A 594 -14.67 -49.02 -23.47
CA LEU A 594 -14.96 -48.81 -24.89
C LEU A 594 -16.35 -49.34 -25.33
N ARG A 595 -17.01 -50.18 -24.53
CA ARG A 595 -18.39 -50.65 -24.77
C ARG A 595 -19.45 -49.67 -24.25
N GLY A 596 -19.09 -48.77 -23.35
CA GLY A 596 -19.96 -47.80 -22.70
C GLY A 596 -19.81 -46.38 -23.25
N ALA A 597 -20.66 -45.48 -22.77
CA ALA A 597 -20.75 -44.11 -23.28
C ALA A 597 -19.53 -43.24 -22.93
N ALA A 598 -18.80 -43.58 -21.85
CA ALA A 598 -17.64 -42.81 -21.39
C ALA A 598 -16.30 -43.39 -21.86
N GLY A 599 -16.29 -44.58 -22.49
CA GLY A 599 -15.08 -45.29 -22.90
C GLY A 599 -14.14 -44.51 -23.81
N ARG A 600 -14.69 -43.74 -24.74
CA ARG A 600 -13.87 -42.95 -25.67
C ARG A 600 -12.94 -41.96 -24.95
N LEU A 601 -13.29 -41.52 -23.74
CA LEU A 601 -12.47 -40.58 -22.97
C LEU A 601 -11.54 -41.29 -21.98
N LEU A 602 -12.00 -42.34 -21.30
CA LEU A 602 -11.29 -42.91 -20.13
C LEU A 602 -10.65 -44.28 -20.38
N ASP A 603 -10.91 -44.91 -21.52
CA ASP A 603 -10.43 -46.26 -21.84
C ASP A 603 -9.46 -46.24 -23.02
N ALA A 604 -8.33 -45.56 -22.83
CA ALA A 604 -7.27 -45.44 -23.83
C ALA A 604 -6.06 -46.32 -23.51
N GLU A 605 -5.31 -46.69 -24.56
CA GLU A 605 -4.01 -47.36 -24.45
C GLU A 605 -2.88 -46.37 -24.11
N SER A 606 -3.06 -45.07 -24.31
CA SER A 606 -2.07 -44.06 -23.93
C SER A 606 -2.74 -42.79 -23.43
N ASP A 607 -2.04 -42.06 -22.58
CA ASP A 607 -2.49 -40.76 -22.10
C ASP A 607 -2.20 -39.68 -23.15
N GLY A 608 -3.24 -38.94 -23.55
CA GLY A 608 -3.15 -37.83 -24.48
C GLY A 608 -2.60 -36.53 -23.86
N LEU A 609 -2.42 -36.47 -22.54
CA LEU A 609 -1.84 -35.31 -21.86
C LEU A 609 -0.35 -35.19 -22.14
N GLN A 610 0.04 -34.13 -22.85
CA GLN A 610 1.44 -33.79 -23.08
C GLN A 610 2.06 -33.09 -21.86
N ALA A 611 3.38 -33.10 -21.76
CA ALA A 611 4.12 -32.34 -20.76
C ALA A 611 4.39 -30.91 -21.27
N ASP A 612 3.57 -29.95 -20.84
CA ASP A 612 3.71 -28.53 -21.20
C ASP A 612 3.50 -27.63 -19.98
N ILE A 613 4.13 -26.45 -19.95
CA ILE A 613 3.98 -25.48 -18.86
C ILE A 613 2.70 -24.64 -18.99
N PHE A 614 2.06 -24.60 -20.16
CA PHE A 614 0.80 -23.90 -20.36
C PHE A 614 -0.23 -24.83 -20.98
N GLN A 615 -1.23 -25.21 -20.18
CA GLN A 615 -2.29 -26.12 -20.61
C GLN A 615 -3.66 -25.53 -20.34
N VAL A 616 -4.54 -25.65 -21.32
CA VAL A 616 -5.93 -25.22 -21.24
C VAL A 616 -6.83 -26.42 -21.51
N PHE A 617 -7.75 -26.69 -20.57
CA PHE A 617 -8.77 -27.72 -20.65
C PHE A 617 -10.12 -27.03 -20.89
N GLU A 618 -10.61 -27.08 -22.13
CA GLU A 618 -11.94 -26.56 -22.46
C GLU A 618 -13.00 -27.59 -22.04
N LEU A 619 -13.93 -27.14 -21.18
CA LEU A 619 -14.90 -28.01 -20.52
C LEU A 619 -16.33 -27.91 -21.06
N GLU A 620 -16.64 -26.99 -21.97
CA GLU A 620 -18.01 -26.75 -22.44
C GLU A 620 -18.67 -28.03 -22.97
N HIS A 621 -17.96 -28.81 -23.79
CA HIS A 621 -18.46 -30.08 -24.31
C HIS A 621 -18.53 -31.18 -23.24
N LEU A 622 -17.56 -31.24 -22.32
CA LEU A 622 -17.56 -32.21 -21.23
C LEU A 622 -18.75 -31.99 -20.29
N MET A 623 -19.06 -30.74 -19.94
CA MET A 623 -20.15 -30.39 -19.03
C MET A 623 -21.52 -30.82 -19.57
N ALA A 624 -21.68 -30.94 -20.89
CA ALA A 624 -22.90 -31.46 -21.51
C ALA A 624 -23.06 -32.99 -21.42
N ARG A 625 -22.06 -33.73 -20.92
CA ARG A 625 -22.05 -35.22 -20.85
C ARG A 625 -22.59 -35.80 -19.54
N GLY A 626 -22.96 -34.95 -18.58
CA GLY A 626 -23.53 -35.34 -17.29
C GLY A 626 -22.49 -35.78 -16.25
N GLU A 627 -22.88 -35.77 -14.97
CA GLU A 627 -21.98 -35.97 -13.81
C GLU A 627 -21.22 -37.30 -13.85
N LYS A 628 -21.86 -38.35 -14.39
CA LYS A 628 -21.25 -39.67 -14.56
C LYS A 628 -20.00 -39.65 -15.44
N ILE A 629 -19.79 -38.64 -16.29
CA ILE A 629 -18.59 -38.50 -17.13
C ILE A 629 -17.72 -37.35 -16.64
N VAL A 630 -18.34 -36.23 -16.25
CA VAL A 630 -17.65 -35.01 -15.78
C VAL A 630 -16.78 -35.29 -14.56
N LEU A 631 -17.35 -35.88 -13.50
CA LEU A 631 -16.63 -36.07 -12.23
C LEU A 631 -15.41 -36.99 -12.37
N PRO A 632 -15.50 -38.16 -13.05
CA PRO A 632 -14.34 -39.02 -13.30
C PRO A 632 -13.20 -38.34 -14.05
N VAL A 633 -13.53 -37.57 -15.08
CA VAL A 633 -12.54 -36.86 -15.92
C VAL A 633 -11.88 -35.74 -15.13
N LEU A 634 -12.64 -34.94 -14.38
CA LEU A 634 -12.07 -33.89 -13.54
C LEU A 634 -11.18 -34.47 -12.44
N ALA A 635 -11.62 -35.55 -11.77
CA ALA A 635 -10.82 -36.24 -10.76
C ALA A 635 -9.47 -36.73 -11.33
N TYR A 636 -9.48 -37.26 -12.56
CA TYR A 636 -8.26 -37.67 -13.24
C TYR A 636 -7.33 -36.48 -13.57
N LEU A 637 -7.89 -35.40 -14.11
CA LEU A 637 -7.11 -34.21 -14.47
C LEU A 637 -6.47 -33.58 -13.22
N PHE A 638 -7.22 -33.43 -12.12
CA PHE A 638 -6.68 -32.90 -10.87
C PHE A 638 -5.57 -33.80 -10.31
N HIS A 639 -5.73 -35.12 -10.33
CA HIS A 639 -4.68 -36.06 -9.94
C HIS A 639 -3.39 -35.88 -10.74
N ARG A 640 -3.51 -35.76 -12.07
CA ARG A 640 -2.35 -35.49 -12.94
C ARG A 640 -1.71 -34.13 -12.69
N LEU A 641 -2.48 -33.12 -12.33
CA LEU A 641 -1.95 -31.80 -11.99
C LEU A 641 -1.24 -31.80 -10.63
N GLU A 642 -1.79 -32.48 -9.62
CA GLU A 642 -1.16 -32.62 -8.30
C GLU A 642 0.24 -33.23 -8.38
N GLN A 643 0.43 -34.25 -9.22
CA GLN A 643 1.75 -34.85 -9.50
C GLN A 643 2.78 -33.85 -10.06
N ARG A 644 2.33 -32.73 -10.64
CA ARG A 644 3.19 -31.68 -11.22
C ARG A 644 3.53 -30.55 -10.26
N PHE A 645 2.90 -30.48 -9.09
CA PHE A 645 3.11 -29.40 -8.13
C PHE A 645 4.33 -29.68 -7.24
N GLN A 646 5.53 -29.40 -7.76
CA GLN A 646 6.82 -29.70 -7.11
C GLN A 646 7.48 -28.48 -6.44
N GLY A 647 6.76 -27.36 -6.34
CA GLY A 647 7.21 -26.12 -5.69
C GLY A 647 7.52 -24.95 -6.65
N GLN A 648 7.49 -25.18 -7.96
CA GLN A 648 7.60 -24.13 -8.96
C GLN A 648 6.36 -23.21 -8.98
N PRO A 649 6.49 -21.93 -9.40
CA PRO A 649 5.37 -20.99 -9.47
C PRO A 649 4.21 -21.54 -10.33
N THR A 650 3.11 -21.95 -9.70
CA THR A 650 2.01 -22.62 -10.40
C THR A 650 0.72 -21.83 -10.27
N LEU A 651 0.07 -21.54 -11.39
CA LEU A 651 -1.23 -20.90 -11.43
C LEU A 651 -2.29 -21.89 -11.94
N LEU A 652 -3.20 -22.29 -11.06
CA LEU A 652 -4.39 -23.07 -11.40
C LEU A 652 -5.59 -22.12 -11.53
N VAL A 653 -6.19 -22.07 -12.71
CA VAL A 653 -7.33 -21.19 -13.02
C VAL A 653 -8.56 -22.04 -13.29
N LEU A 654 -9.67 -21.72 -12.61
CA LEU A 654 -10.98 -22.33 -12.81
C LEU A 654 -11.95 -21.26 -13.31
N ASP A 655 -12.24 -21.22 -14.61
CA ASP A 655 -13.27 -20.33 -15.14
C ASP A 655 -14.67 -20.92 -14.86
N GLU A 656 -15.61 -20.08 -14.43
CA GLU A 656 -16.96 -20.51 -13.99
C GLU A 656 -16.94 -21.61 -12.89
N ALA A 657 -16.10 -21.45 -11.88
CA ALA A 657 -15.87 -22.42 -10.80
C ALA A 657 -17.13 -22.92 -10.06
N TRP A 658 -18.23 -22.16 -10.05
CA TRP A 658 -19.51 -22.59 -9.43
C TRP A 658 -20.13 -23.81 -10.14
N ILE A 659 -19.75 -24.08 -11.38
CA ILE A 659 -20.18 -25.27 -12.13
C ILE A 659 -19.37 -26.50 -11.71
N MET A 660 -18.11 -26.31 -11.30
CA MET A 660 -17.20 -27.39 -10.91
C MET A 660 -17.28 -27.73 -9.42
N LEU A 661 -17.71 -26.78 -8.59
CA LEU A 661 -17.76 -26.89 -7.13
C LEU A 661 -19.19 -27.04 -6.57
N GLY A 662 -20.20 -27.00 -7.43
CA GLY A 662 -21.62 -26.91 -7.09
C GLY A 662 -22.41 -28.20 -7.26
#